data_AF-A0A7K4F0D6-F1
#
_entry.id   AF-A0A7K4F0D6-F1
#
_cell.length_a   1.000
_cell.length_b   1.000
_cell.length_c   1.000
_cell.angle_alpha   90.00
_cell.angle_beta   90.00
_cell.angle_gamma   90.00
#
_symmetry.space_group_name_H-M   'P 1'
#
loop_
_entity.id
_entity.type
_entity.pdbx_description
1 polymer ?
#
loop_
_entity_poly.entity_id
_entity_poly.type
_entity_poly.pdbx_seq_one_letter_code
_entity_poly.pdbx_strand_id
1 'polypeptide(L)'
;LNQLLVIIFTVIILGISVEEGFAEETIQVEIKYTNGDIADFNAMKIIVYQNFDEIPFIEKKLSSNPDSITIDANNRYKIEVYANGMYSDVGYIQPNNKLDKIDITIPLSGGVNFEVYYKDGKTPIKNAKVVLKSNNNEIWGDALTNDQGETRRFWLQSTTQQGDHYTADVYLGELFLKSHFPITLSPGIAFTEKITTNVPKVIDELISINLFDGSKKITSKNGNYKIILNHIGTKEKISSNLDFRGNAYFSNVKSGSYDVKIESSSIGENILWPQRIINMIGDSNQFNIFKDTEKNINAENPILNCNCISFRLDDVQDYWLSDTQIRIIDLFEEKNIPLSVGVIGNAIGQDDEITTKIKENLDADNIEIVNHSWDNNVLVGIDSKIQKEKILKTNKKIFDVFGVTPTAFIPPQNLYDENTIRILIQNDFSHLIGHVEENIDIFSINNYFYNVPATSETALLADDSNWELNDNTVILEKTIQSLSENGYAIIMLHPQEFSLDSSGKYGEPNEETLSSLSLLLDSITQLDSNLVKISNVKPNESISSKNSEENPIEKTDDEIDSCNCIAFRLDDVQDYWLNDVQIKIIKTFLDKNTPLTVGILANAFGNDQKLTNFVKENIIENGGKIEVATKGIGLTPFTNLNKNEQNQNLKESLDLIEEKLDTRSKIFIPPDNKFNSDTYEILEENKITHISTSLIAGETPPFEFQNQKIYRFP
;
A
#
# COMPACT_ATOMS: atom_id res chain seq x y z
N LEU A 1 -57.78 64.49 -19.43
CA LEU A 1 -58.93 64.35 -20.35
C LEU A 1 -58.42 63.61 -21.58
N ASN A 2 -58.95 62.41 -21.81
CA ASN A 2 -59.10 61.65 -23.07
C ASN A 2 -57.92 61.60 -24.05
N GLN A 3 -57.24 60.43 -24.12
CA GLN A 3 -57.51 59.28 -25.00
C GLN A 3 -56.76 59.41 -26.34
N LEU A 4 -55.68 58.63 -26.55
CA LEU A 4 -55.65 57.24 -27.01
C LEU A 4 -55.46 57.18 -28.54
N LEU A 5 -54.24 56.90 -29.00
CA LEU A 5 -54.05 56.17 -30.24
C LEU A 5 -52.78 55.31 -30.12
N VAL A 6 -53.01 54.03 -29.92
CA VAL A 6 -52.02 52.95 -29.97
C VAL A 6 -51.78 52.63 -31.45
N ILE A 7 -50.55 52.80 -31.93
CA ILE A 7 -50.10 52.25 -33.21
C ILE A 7 -49.06 51.18 -32.88
N ILE A 8 -49.46 49.92 -33.00
CA ILE A 8 -48.57 48.76 -32.94
C ILE A 8 -47.92 48.63 -34.31
N PHE A 9 -46.61 48.88 -34.37
CA PHE A 9 -45.77 48.55 -35.52
C PHE A 9 -45.18 47.16 -35.28
N THR A 10 -45.79 46.12 -35.84
CA THR A 10 -45.19 44.78 -35.89
C THR A 10 -44.23 44.74 -37.07
N VAL A 11 -42.94 44.91 -36.80
CA VAL A 11 -41.87 44.66 -37.78
C VAL A 11 -41.69 43.14 -37.87
N ILE A 12 -42.17 42.56 -38.97
CA ILE A 12 -41.83 41.19 -39.37
C ILE A 12 -40.40 41.23 -39.89
N ILE A 13 -39.43 40.87 -39.05
CA ILE A 13 -38.08 40.52 -39.49
C ILE A 13 -38.19 39.08 -40.01
N LEU A 14 -38.37 38.96 -41.33
CA LEU A 14 -38.02 37.75 -42.07
C LEU A 14 -36.50 37.62 -42.01
N GLY A 15 -36.01 36.96 -40.96
CA GLY A 15 -34.65 36.44 -40.93
C GLY A 15 -34.57 35.35 -41.99
N ILE A 16 -34.06 35.70 -43.16
CA ILE A 16 -33.53 34.72 -44.10
C ILE A 16 -32.29 34.17 -43.39
N SER A 17 -32.44 33.03 -42.71
CA SER A 17 -31.31 32.17 -42.40
C SER A 17 -30.74 31.70 -43.74
N VAL A 18 -29.69 32.39 -44.20
CA VAL A 18 -28.80 31.81 -45.20
C VAL A 18 -28.10 30.68 -44.45
N GLU A 19 -28.65 29.47 -44.52
CA GLU A 19 -27.83 28.28 -44.37
C GLU A 19 -26.81 28.38 -45.52
N GLU A 20 -25.58 28.75 -45.19
CA GLU A 20 -24.46 28.39 -46.05
C GLU A 20 -24.46 26.87 -46.10
N GLY A 21 -25.07 26.31 -47.15
CA GLY A 21 -24.93 24.90 -47.47
C GLY A 21 -23.47 24.66 -47.78
N PHE A 22 -22.69 24.26 -46.79
CA PHE A 22 -21.35 23.76 -47.00
C PHE A 22 -21.46 22.53 -47.90
N ALA A 23 -20.80 22.56 -49.04
CA ALA A 23 -20.72 21.40 -49.92
C ALA A 23 -19.83 20.36 -49.23
N GLU A 24 -20.47 19.36 -48.62
CA GLU A 24 -19.81 18.19 -48.06
C GLU A 24 -19.28 17.31 -49.21
N GLU A 25 -18.01 16.95 -49.16
CA GLU A 25 -17.36 16.00 -50.06
C GLU A 25 -16.94 14.75 -49.28
N THR A 26 -17.20 13.58 -49.86
CA THR A 26 -16.70 12.30 -49.33
C THR A 26 -15.40 11.92 -50.03
N ILE A 27 -14.35 11.67 -49.24
CA ILE A 27 -13.02 11.33 -49.72
C ILE A 27 -12.64 9.93 -49.25
N GLN A 28 -12.10 9.11 -50.16
CA GLN A 28 -11.49 7.83 -49.81
C GLN A 28 -10.05 8.02 -49.30
N VAL A 29 -9.75 7.47 -48.14
CA VAL A 29 -8.40 7.38 -47.57
C VAL A 29 -7.92 5.95 -47.76
N GLU A 30 -6.90 5.75 -48.58
CA GLU A 30 -6.21 4.46 -48.77
C GLU A 30 -4.85 4.50 -48.09
N ILE A 31 -4.59 3.55 -47.20
CA ILE A 31 -3.31 3.43 -46.51
C ILE A 31 -2.49 2.33 -47.17
N LYS A 32 -1.25 2.63 -47.55
CA LYS A 32 -0.31 1.69 -48.16
C LYS A 32 0.95 1.59 -47.34
N TYR A 33 1.58 0.42 -47.33
CA TYR A 33 2.94 0.31 -46.83
C TYR A 33 3.94 0.93 -47.81
N THR A 34 5.15 1.25 -47.35
CA THR A 34 6.24 1.77 -48.20
C THR A 34 6.66 0.85 -49.35
N ASN A 35 6.27 -0.43 -49.34
CA ASN A 35 6.47 -1.37 -50.45
C ASN A 35 5.36 -1.31 -51.52
N GLY A 36 4.31 -0.51 -51.31
CA GLY A 36 3.18 -0.33 -52.22
C GLY A 36 1.96 -1.22 -51.95
N ASP A 37 2.04 -2.17 -51.01
CA ASP A 37 0.92 -3.03 -50.64
C ASP A 37 -0.12 -2.25 -49.83
N ILE A 38 -1.41 -2.58 -50.00
CA ILE A 38 -2.49 -2.01 -49.18
C ILE A 38 -2.34 -2.54 -47.74
N ALA A 39 -2.35 -1.63 -46.76
CA ALA A 39 -2.15 -1.99 -45.36
C ALA A 39 -3.41 -2.63 -44.74
N ASP A 40 -3.22 -3.52 -43.77
CA ASP A 40 -4.35 -4.07 -43.01
C ASP A 40 -4.93 -2.99 -42.10
N PHE A 41 -6.24 -2.82 -42.08
CA PHE A 41 -6.89 -1.73 -41.34
C PHE A 41 -7.12 -2.06 -39.86
N ASN A 42 -6.94 -3.32 -39.46
CA ASN A 42 -7.06 -3.72 -38.06
C ASN A 42 -6.08 -2.91 -37.20
N ALA A 43 -6.54 -2.43 -36.04
CA ALA A 43 -5.75 -1.59 -35.13
C ALA A 43 -5.31 -0.22 -35.71
N MET A 44 -5.95 0.27 -36.78
CA MET A 44 -5.71 1.61 -37.31
C MET A 44 -6.78 2.62 -36.90
N LYS A 45 -6.34 3.85 -36.65
CA LYS A 45 -7.21 5.03 -36.56
C LYS A 45 -6.62 6.18 -37.35
N ILE A 46 -7.49 7.10 -37.77
CA ILE A 46 -7.12 8.39 -38.31
C ILE A 46 -7.58 9.51 -37.40
N ILE A 47 -6.77 10.56 -37.35
CA ILE A 47 -7.11 11.84 -36.73
C ILE A 47 -7.00 12.90 -37.82
N VAL A 48 -8.11 13.59 -38.08
CA VAL A 48 -8.23 14.60 -39.13
C VAL A 48 -8.33 15.97 -38.49
N TYR A 49 -7.47 16.90 -38.91
CA TYR A 49 -7.49 18.29 -38.45
C TYR A 49 -7.87 19.18 -39.62
N GLN A 50 -8.84 20.06 -39.40
CA GLN A 50 -9.24 21.09 -40.36
C GLN A 50 -8.31 22.29 -40.22
N ASN A 51 -7.90 22.88 -41.34
CA ASN A 51 -7.05 24.07 -41.44
C ASN A 51 -5.74 24.07 -40.62
N PHE A 52 -5.27 22.89 -40.22
CA PHE A 52 -4.13 22.69 -39.31
C PHE A 52 -4.36 23.20 -37.90
N ASP A 53 -5.62 23.24 -37.47
CA ASP A 53 -5.99 23.53 -36.09
C ASP A 53 -5.45 22.45 -35.13
N GLU A 54 -5.33 22.81 -33.85
CA GLU A 54 -4.84 21.90 -32.80
C GLU A 54 -5.91 20.90 -32.35
N ILE A 55 -7.19 21.23 -32.57
CA ILE A 55 -8.33 20.39 -32.16
C ILE A 55 -8.69 19.46 -33.33
N PRO A 56 -8.80 18.13 -33.11
CA PRO A 56 -9.26 17.19 -34.12
C PRO A 56 -10.67 17.53 -34.63
N PHE A 57 -10.83 17.56 -35.95
CA PHE A 57 -12.13 17.65 -36.61
C PHE A 57 -12.83 16.29 -36.66
N ILE A 58 -12.08 15.21 -36.96
CA ILE A 58 -12.58 13.83 -36.95
C ILE A 58 -11.54 12.94 -36.25
N GLU A 59 -11.99 12.09 -35.34
CA GLU A 59 -11.23 10.92 -34.87
C GLU A 59 -12.02 9.65 -35.20
N LYS A 60 -11.42 8.73 -35.96
CA LYS A 60 -12.12 7.55 -36.48
C LYS A 60 -11.21 6.32 -36.53
N LYS A 61 -11.66 5.21 -35.92
CA LYS A 61 -11.11 3.87 -36.17
C LYS A 61 -11.50 3.41 -37.58
N LEU A 62 -10.56 2.84 -38.33
CA LEU A 62 -10.86 2.36 -39.67
C LEU A 62 -11.74 1.11 -39.62
N SER A 63 -12.69 1.05 -40.54
CA SER A 63 -13.60 -0.09 -40.72
C SER A 63 -13.29 -0.90 -41.99
N SER A 64 -12.51 -0.32 -42.90
CA SER A 64 -11.97 -0.94 -44.11
C SER A 64 -10.71 -0.18 -44.55
N ASN A 65 -9.96 -0.72 -45.52
CA ASN A 65 -8.94 0.05 -46.23
C ASN A 65 -9.04 -0.27 -47.73
N PRO A 66 -9.43 0.70 -48.58
CA PRO A 66 -9.71 2.11 -48.25
C PRO A 66 -10.94 2.32 -47.35
N ASP A 67 -10.95 3.42 -46.57
CA ASP A 67 -12.12 3.92 -45.82
C ASP A 67 -12.52 5.30 -46.35
N SER A 68 -13.68 5.82 -45.96
CA SER A 68 -14.17 7.15 -46.37
C SER A 68 -14.38 8.10 -45.19
N ILE A 69 -14.13 9.38 -45.43
CA ILE A 69 -14.45 10.49 -44.52
C ILE A 69 -15.24 11.56 -45.27
N THR A 70 -16.14 12.25 -44.58
CA THR A 70 -16.89 13.39 -45.12
C THR A 70 -16.30 14.68 -44.56
N ILE A 71 -15.93 15.61 -45.44
CA ILE A 71 -15.27 16.87 -45.10
C ILE A 71 -15.78 18.02 -45.98
N ASP A 72 -15.56 19.28 -45.58
CA ASP A 72 -15.97 20.45 -46.36
C ASP A 72 -15.03 20.71 -47.55
N ALA A 73 -15.60 20.98 -48.72
CA ALA A 73 -14.82 21.21 -49.93
C ALA A 73 -13.84 22.41 -49.87
N ASN A 74 -14.10 23.40 -49.02
CA ASN A 74 -13.37 24.67 -49.03
C ASN A 74 -12.20 24.74 -48.03
N ASN A 75 -11.92 23.65 -47.30
CA ASN A 75 -10.93 23.62 -46.23
C ASN A 75 -9.72 22.75 -46.56
N ARG A 76 -8.61 22.97 -45.85
CA ARG A 76 -7.42 22.10 -45.92
C ARG A 76 -7.45 21.11 -44.77
N TYR A 77 -6.97 19.90 -44.99
CA TYR A 77 -7.01 18.84 -43.99
C TYR A 77 -5.66 18.17 -43.83
N LYS A 78 -5.27 17.94 -42.56
CA LYS A 78 -4.16 17.07 -42.14
C LYS A 78 -4.77 15.78 -41.61
N ILE A 79 -4.40 14.63 -42.17
CA ILE A 79 -4.90 13.31 -41.79
C ILE A 79 -3.74 12.52 -41.22
N GLU A 80 -3.65 12.42 -39.90
CA GLU A 80 -2.66 11.58 -39.23
C GLU A 80 -3.17 10.15 -39.14
N VAL A 81 -2.30 9.19 -39.45
CA VAL A 81 -2.57 7.76 -39.35
C VAL A 81 -1.83 7.22 -38.14
N TYR A 82 -2.56 6.51 -37.29
CA TYR A 82 -2.02 5.75 -36.18
C TYR A 82 -2.32 4.27 -36.38
N ALA A 83 -1.31 3.42 -36.24
CA ALA A 83 -1.46 1.97 -36.26
C ALA A 83 -0.84 1.37 -35.00
N ASN A 84 -1.55 0.42 -34.36
CA ASN A 84 -1.14 -0.16 -33.09
C ASN A 84 -0.72 0.90 -32.04
N GLY A 85 -1.49 1.99 -31.96
CA GLY A 85 -1.26 3.09 -31.02
C GLY A 85 -0.05 3.98 -31.33
N MET A 86 0.69 3.70 -32.40
CA MET A 86 1.86 4.48 -32.81
C MET A 86 1.53 5.39 -33.98
N TYR A 87 2.16 6.56 -34.00
CA TYR A 87 2.10 7.42 -35.18
C TYR A 87 2.79 6.72 -36.35
N SER A 88 2.10 6.65 -37.49
CA SER A 88 2.60 5.99 -38.69
C SER A 88 3.07 6.99 -39.73
N ASP A 89 2.17 7.84 -40.23
CA ASP A 89 2.46 8.95 -41.16
C ASP A 89 1.27 9.91 -41.26
N VAL A 90 1.38 10.94 -42.10
CA VAL A 90 0.39 11.99 -42.31
C VAL A 90 0.12 12.25 -43.80
N GLY A 91 -1.15 12.45 -44.13
CA GLY A 91 -1.61 12.91 -45.44
C GLY A 91 -2.14 14.35 -45.39
N TYR A 92 -2.04 15.05 -46.51
CA TYR A 92 -2.55 16.42 -46.66
C TYR A 92 -3.47 16.50 -47.87
N ILE A 93 -4.68 17.05 -47.69
CA ILE A 93 -5.63 17.24 -48.80
C ILE A 93 -6.33 18.59 -48.72
N GLN A 94 -6.57 19.17 -49.88
CA GLN A 94 -7.51 20.27 -50.08
C GLN A 94 -8.44 19.84 -51.21
N PRO A 95 -9.72 19.56 -50.92
CA PRO A 95 -10.65 19.11 -51.94
C PRO A 95 -10.85 20.23 -52.95
N ASN A 96 -10.63 19.96 -54.23
CA ASN A 96 -10.83 20.93 -55.31
C ASN A 96 -11.52 20.21 -56.48
N ASN A 97 -12.84 19.98 -56.38
CA ASN A 97 -13.73 19.47 -57.44
C ASN A 97 -13.28 18.19 -58.21
N LYS A 98 -12.20 17.48 -57.81
CA LYS A 98 -11.58 16.38 -58.60
C LYS A 98 -10.79 15.32 -57.81
N LEU A 99 -10.63 15.42 -56.49
CA LEU A 99 -9.84 14.44 -55.72
C LEU A 99 -10.76 13.64 -54.79
N ASP A 100 -11.25 12.51 -55.30
CA ASP A 100 -12.10 11.58 -54.54
C ASP A 100 -11.29 10.65 -53.63
N LYS A 101 -9.94 10.77 -53.63
CA LYS A 101 -9.03 9.83 -52.96
C LYS A 101 -7.70 10.47 -52.53
N ILE A 102 -7.21 10.07 -51.36
CA ILE A 102 -5.84 10.27 -50.88
C ILE A 102 -5.19 8.93 -50.54
N ASP A 103 -3.94 8.75 -50.99
CA ASP A 103 -3.10 7.62 -50.60
C ASP A 103 -2.09 8.10 -49.53
N ILE A 104 -2.08 7.46 -48.36
CA ILE A 104 -1.11 7.74 -47.28
C ILE A 104 -0.18 6.53 -47.16
N THR A 105 1.14 6.76 -47.23
CA THR A 105 2.14 5.69 -47.22
C THR A 105 2.77 5.56 -45.84
N ILE A 106 2.54 4.46 -45.14
CA ILE A 106 3.09 4.19 -43.81
C ILE A 106 4.30 3.23 -43.86
N PRO A 107 5.22 3.29 -42.89
CA PRO A 107 6.32 2.32 -42.79
C PRO A 107 5.84 0.87 -42.69
N LEU A 108 6.63 -0.07 -43.22
CA LEU A 108 6.42 -1.50 -42.98
C LEU A 108 6.45 -1.81 -41.49
N SER A 109 5.59 -2.73 -41.03
CA SER A 109 5.60 -3.21 -39.64
C SER A 109 6.96 -3.80 -39.24
N GLY A 110 7.34 -3.60 -37.98
CA GLY A 110 8.46 -4.26 -37.34
C GLY A 110 8.03 -5.53 -36.61
N GLY A 111 8.95 -6.49 -36.47
CA GLY A 111 8.66 -7.78 -35.87
C GLY A 111 9.44 -8.01 -34.56
N VAL A 112 8.77 -8.29 -33.45
CA VAL A 112 9.44 -8.66 -32.19
C VAL A 112 8.88 -9.96 -31.64
N ASN A 113 9.77 -10.85 -31.17
CA ASN A 113 9.40 -11.93 -30.28
C ASN A 113 10.26 -11.84 -29.01
N PHE A 114 9.77 -12.41 -27.92
CA PHE A 114 10.43 -12.30 -26.62
C PHE A 114 10.98 -13.64 -26.18
N GLU A 115 12.15 -13.62 -25.54
CA GLU A 115 12.70 -14.73 -24.76
C GLU A 115 12.70 -14.35 -23.28
N VAL A 116 11.89 -15.02 -22.46
CA VAL A 116 11.71 -14.69 -21.04
C VAL A 116 12.48 -15.67 -20.15
N TYR A 117 13.30 -15.14 -19.25
CA TYR A 117 14.16 -15.89 -18.35
C TYR A 117 13.93 -15.53 -16.87
N TYR A 118 14.18 -16.49 -15.99
CA TYR A 118 14.29 -16.25 -14.54
C TYR A 118 15.50 -15.35 -14.22
N LYS A 119 15.63 -14.93 -12.95
CA LYS A 119 16.69 -14.06 -12.41
C LYS A 119 18.12 -14.49 -12.79
N ASP A 120 18.35 -15.77 -13.06
CA ASP A 120 19.66 -16.28 -13.49
C ASP A 120 20.04 -15.89 -14.93
N GLY A 121 19.10 -15.32 -15.71
CA GLY A 121 19.27 -14.95 -17.11
C GLY A 121 19.54 -16.12 -18.05
N LYS A 122 19.37 -17.37 -17.59
CA LYS A 122 19.75 -18.61 -18.30
C LYS A 122 18.62 -19.62 -18.38
N THR A 123 17.81 -19.74 -17.33
CA THR A 123 16.68 -20.66 -17.30
C THR A 123 15.46 -20.00 -17.94
N PRO A 124 14.92 -20.55 -19.04
CA PRO A 124 13.72 -20.00 -19.66
C PRO A 124 12.47 -20.22 -18.80
N ILE A 125 11.54 -19.27 -18.84
CA ILE A 125 10.22 -19.37 -18.21
C ILE A 125 9.23 -19.89 -19.25
N LYS A 126 8.71 -21.08 -19.05
CA LYS A 126 7.65 -21.68 -19.87
C LYS A 126 6.28 -21.15 -19.46
N ASN A 127 5.39 -20.91 -20.43
CA ASN A 127 4.02 -20.42 -20.24
C ASN A 127 3.91 -19.06 -19.54
N ALA A 128 4.96 -18.23 -19.57
CA ALA A 128 4.84 -16.83 -19.19
C ALA A 128 3.98 -16.11 -20.22
N LYS A 129 3.01 -15.31 -19.78
CA LYS A 129 2.21 -14.45 -20.65
C LYS A 129 2.96 -13.13 -20.83
N VAL A 130 3.25 -12.78 -22.07
CA VAL A 130 3.77 -11.45 -22.43
C VAL A 130 2.65 -10.66 -23.05
N VAL A 131 2.31 -9.51 -22.47
CA VAL A 131 1.29 -8.56 -22.95
C VAL A 131 2.02 -7.34 -23.48
N LEU A 132 1.75 -6.97 -24.72
CA LEU A 132 2.41 -5.84 -25.36
C LEU A 132 1.47 -4.64 -25.49
N LYS A 133 1.96 -3.49 -25.05
CA LYS A 133 1.22 -2.22 -24.97
C LYS A 133 1.95 -1.10 -25.72
N SER A 134 1.21 -0.13 -26.25
CA SER A 134 1.76 1.14 -26.75
C SER A 134 1.93 2.18 -25.63
N ASN A 135 2.54 3.34 -25.93
CA ASN A 135 2.76 4.45 -24.98
C ASN A 135 1.52 4.86 -24.17
N ASN A 136 0.33 4.73 -24.72
CA ASN A 136 -0.95 5.06 -24.07
C ASN A 136 -1.56 3.87 -23.30
N ASN A 137 -0.77 2.84 -22.98
CA ASN A 137 -1.17 1.60 -22.29
C ASN A 137 -2.20 0.72 -23.00
N GLU A 138 -2.58 1.02 -24.25
CA GLU A 138 -3.49 0.17 -25.04
C GLU A 138 -2.80 -1.15 -25.41
N ILE A 139 -3.50 -2.28 -25.20
CA ILE A 139 -2.97 -3.63 -25.45
C ILE A 139 -3.14 -4.01 -26.92
N TRP A 140 -2.05 -4.37 -27.59
CA TRP A 140 -2.05 -4.75 -29.01
C TRP A 140 -1.86 -6.25 -29.26
N GLY A 141 -1.51 -6.99 -28.21
CA GLY A 141 -1.54 -8.43 -28.25
C GLY A 141 -0.83 -9.07 -27.08
N ASP A 142 -1.10 -10.35 -26.90
CA ASP A 142 -0.42 -11.18 -25.93
C ASP A 142 0.00 -12.54 -26.53
N ALA A 143 0.97 -13.17 -25.87
CA ALA A 143 1.43 -14.50 -26.21
C ALA A 143 1.99 -15.22 -24.99
N LEU A 144 1.83 -16.55 -24.97
CA LEU A 144 2.51 -17.41 -24.02
C LEU A 144 3.89 -17.82 -24.56
N THR A 145 4.86 -17.95 -23.66
CA THR A 145 6.18 -18.50 -23.97
C THR A 145 6.15 -20.03 -24.08
N ASN A 146 6.95 -20.59 -24.99
CA ASN A 146 7.16 -22.03 -25.12
C ASN A 146 8.18 -22.57 -24.10
N ASP A 147 8.60 -23.82 -24.24
CA ASP A 147 9.56 -24.49 -23.36
C ASP A 147 10.98 -23.88 -23.40
N GLN A 148 11.26 -23.08 -24.43
CA GLN A 148 12.48 -22.31 -24.63
C GLN A 148 12.36 -20.87 -24.11
N GLY A 149 11.20 -20.49 -23.55
CA GLY A 149 10.93 -19.13 -23.09
C GLY A 149 10.52 -18.17 -24.19
N GLU A 150 10.27 -18.66 -25.41
CA GLU A 150 10.03 -17.85 -26.60
C GLU A 150 8.54 -17.62 -26.84
N THR A 151 8.14 -16.39 -27.14
CA THR A 151 6.79 -16.09 -27.66
C THR A 151 6.72 -16.29 -29.18
N ARG A 152 5.48 -16.35 -29.72
CA ARG A 152 5.27 -16.03 -31.14
C ARG A 152 5.74 -14.59 -31.44
N ARG A 153 6.02 -14.31 -32.71
CA ARG A 153 6.38 -12.96 -33.18
C ARG A 153 5.13 -12.09 -33.29
N PHE A 154 5.23 -10.88 -32.78
CA PHE A 154 4.29 -9.78 -32.96
C PHE A 154 4.75 -8.95 -34.15
N TRP A 155 3.82 -8.59 -35.02
CA TRP A 155 4.03 -7.69 -36.15
C TRP A 155 3.21 -6.44 -35.92
N LEU A 156 3.89 -5.30 -35.71
CA LEU A 156 3.28 -4.07 -35.23
C LEU A 156 3.87 -2.87 -35.97
N GLN A 157 3.19 -1.74 -35.89
CA GLN A 157 3.69 -0.49 -36.42
C GLN A 157 5.09 -0.15 -35.92
N SER A 158 5.95 0.33 -36.80
CA SER A 158 7.29 0.80 -36.41
C SER A 158 7.23 2.10 -35.64
N THR A 159 8.10 2.23 -34.64
CA THR A 159 8.24 3.42 -33.80
C THR A 159 9.09 4.44 -34.54
N THR A 160 8.45 5.42 -35.18
CA THR A 160 9.15 6.38 -36.06
C THR A 160 9.32 7.77 -35.46
N GLN A 161 8.54 8.13 -34.45
CA GLN A 161 8.73 9.39 -33.72
C GLN A 161 9.64 9.20 -32.51
N GLN A 162 10.26 10.31 -32.09
CA GLN A 162 11.06 10.34 -30.88
C GLN A 162 10.14 10.19 -29.66
N GLY A 163 10.39 9.15 -28.84
CA GLY A 163 9.57 8.83 -27.66
C GLY A 163 8.57 7.70 -27.86
N ASP A 164 8.27 7.31 -29.11
CA ASP A 164 7.43 6.14 -29.40
C ASP A 164 8.12 4.84 -28.97
N HIS A 165 7.43 4.02 -28.18
CA HIS A 165 7.92 2.73 -27.72
C HIS A 165 6.80 1.76 -27.34
N TYR A 166 7.07 0.47 -27.46
CA TYR A 166 6.21 -0.55 -26.85
C TYR A 166 6.72 -0.91 -25.46
N THR A 167 5.81 -1.44 -24.66
CA THR A 167 6.05 -1.99 -23.33
C THR A 167 5.59 -3.44 -23.31
N ALA A 168 6.44 -4.34 -22.83
CA ALA A 168 6.12 -5.75 -22.65
C ALA A 168 5.98 -6.08 -21.16
N ASP A 169 4.76 -6.33 -20.72
CA ASP A 169 4.46 -6.83 -19.38
C ASP A 169 4.50 -8.35 -19.35
N VAL A 170 5.20 -8.92 -18.38
CA VAL A 170 5.40 -10.36 -18.26
C VAL A 170 4.68 -10.88 -17.01
N TYR A 171 3.90 -11.93 -17.18
CA TYR A 171 3.14 -12.61 -16.14
C TYR A 171 3.45 -14.11 -16.11
N LEU A 172 3.33 -14.75 -14.96
CA LEU A 172 3.32 -16.20 -14.79
C LEU A 172 1.98 -16.63 -14.21
N GLY A 173 1.07 -17.13 -15.06
CA GLY A 173 -0.35 -17.19 -14.70
C GLY A 173 -0.91 -15.77 -14.58
N GLU A 174 -1.53 -15.45 -13.45
CA GLU A 174 -2.02 -14.10 -13.12
C GLU A 174 -0.95 -13.24 -12.41
N LEU A 175 0.18 -13.83 -12.03
CA LEU A 175 1.22 -13.14 -11.28
C LEU A 175 2.06 -12.24 -12.19
N PHE A 176 2.01 -10.92 -11.97
CA PHE A 176 2.89 -9.96 -12.64
C PHE A 176 4.35 -10.15 -12.19
N LEU A 177 5.27 -10.22 -13.14
CA LEU A 177 6.70 -10.41 -12.87
C LEU A 177 7.51 -9.13 -13.11
N LYS A 178 7.26 -8.45 -14.24
CA LYS A 178 8.04 -7.29 -14.70
C LYS A 178 7.41 -6.62 -15.90
N SER A 179 7.62 -5.31 -16.03
CA SER A 179 7.45 -4.55 -17.27
C SER A 179 8.80 -4.28 -17.94
N HIS A 180 8.90 -4.49 -19.25
CA HIS A 180 10.11 -4.25 -20.05
C HIS A 180 9.84 -3.18 -21.11
N PHE A 181 10.54 -2.06 -20.97
CA PHE A 181 10.44 -0.89 -21.83
C PHE A 181 11.77 -0.11 -21.79
N PRO A 182 12.06 0.77 -22.76
CA PRO A 182 11.33 0.96 -24.02
C PRO A 182 11.69 -0.10 -25.07
N ILE A 183 10.70 -0.58 -25.84
CA ILE A 183 10.91 -1.45 -27.01
C ILE A 183 10.66 -0.66 -28.29
N THR A 184 11.69 -0.49 -29.11
CA THR A 184 11.57 0.22 -30.39
C THR A 184 11.59 -0.75 -31.57
N LEU A 185 10.75 -0.49 -32.58
CA LEU A 185 10.59 -1.34 -33.75
C LEU A 185 11.03 -0.59 -35.01
N SER A 186 12.00 -1.15 -35.74
CA SER A 186 12.45 -0.61 -37.02
C SER A 186 11.63 -1.15 -38.20
N PRO A 187 11.37 -0.35 -39.24
CA PRO A 187 10.58 -0.77 -40.40
C PRO A 187 11.09 -2.02 -41.10
N GLY A 188 10.24 -3.04 -41.18
CA GLY A 188 10.52 -4.31 -41.87
C GLY A 188 11.60 -5.18 -41.21
N ILE A 189 12.12 -4.79 -40.05
CA ILE A 189 13.15 -5.54 -39.32
C ILE A 189 12.49 -6.39 -38.24
N ALA A 190 12.96 -7.64 -38.14
CA ALA A 190 12.51 -8.60 -37.17
C ALA A 190 13.68 -8.96 -36.22
N PHE A 191 13.48 -8.87 -34.90
CA PHE A 191 14.48 -9.24 -33.89
C PHE A 191 13.86 -10.00 -32.71
N THR A 192 14.71 -10.56 -31.86
CA THR A 192 14.32 -11.21 -30.61
C THR A 192 14.77 -10.36 -29.44
N GLU A 193 13.86 -10.08 -28.51
CA GLU A 193 14.13 -9.31 -27.30
C GLU A 193 14.23 -10.25 -26.09
N LYS A 194 15.33 -10.18 -25.35
CA LYS A 194 15.55 -11.02 -24.17
C LYS A 194 15.13 -10.28 -22.90
N ILE A 195 14.16 -10.83 -22.17
CA ILE A 195 13.68 -10.30 -20.90
C ILE A 195 14.17 -11.21 -19.75
N THR A 196 14.87 -10.61 -18.78
CA THR A 196 15.25 -11.29 -17.53
C THR A 196 14.41 -10.72 -16.38
N THR A 197 13.67 -11.60 -15.70
CA THR A 197 12.80 -11.25 -14.56
C THR A 197 13.61 -11.18 -13.26
N ASN A 198 13.02 -10.61 -12.20
CA ASN A 198 13.66 -10.57 -10.88
C ASN A 198 13.39 -11.82 -10.04
N VAL A 199 12.61 -12.77 -10.57
CA VAL A 199 12.13 -13.96 -9.86
C VAL A 199 13.09 -15.14 -10.08
N PRO A 200 13.56 -15.82 -9.02
CA PRO A 200 14.39 -17.01 -9.18
C PRO A 200 13.54 -18.18 -9.72
N LYS A 201 14.16 -19.20 -10.30
CA LYS A 201 13.44 -20.42 -10.71
C LYS A 201 12.95 -21.23 -9.50
N VAL A 202 13.81 -21.30 -8.50
CA VAL A 202 13.64 -22.03 -7.25
C VAL A 202 14.04 -21.09 -6.14
N ILE A 203 13.23 -21.04 -5.10
CA ILE A 203 13.49 -20.29 -3.87
C ILE A 203 14.32 -21.22 -2.99
N ASP A 204 15.60 -20.87 -2.84
CA ASP A 204 16.55 -21.61 -2.02
C ASP A 204 16.37 -21.32 -0.53
N GLU A 205 15.74 -20.18 -0.22
CA GLU A 205 15.41 -19.76 1.15
C GLU A 205 14.26 -20.58 1.73
N LEU A 206 14.25 -20.71 3.05
CA LEU A 206 13.27 -21.53 3.75
C LEU A 206 11.93 -20.79 3.84
N ILE A 207 10.90 -21.34 3.20
CA ILE A 207 9.54 -20.79 3.30
C ILE A 207 8.85 -21.36 4.52
N SER A 208 8.31 -20.49 5.37
CA SER A 208 7.50 -20.84 6.54
C SER A 208 6.04 -20.49 6.30
N ILE A 209 5.15 -21.45 6.55
CA ILE A 209 3.71 -21.19 6.60
C ILE A 209 3.20 -21.43 8.01
N ASN A 210 2.43 -20.48 8.51
CA ASN A 210 1.90 -20.44 9.86
C ASN A 210 0.37 -20.47 9.83
N LEU A 211 -0.21 -21.21 10.78
CA LEU A 211 -1.65 -21.30 10.94
C LEU A 211 -2.08 -20.52 12.18
N PHE A 212 -3.22 -19.84 12.12
CA PHE A 212 -3.78 -19.02 13.20
C PHE A 212 -5.28 -19.28 13.36
N ASP A 213 -5.78 -19.15 14.58
CA ASP A 213 -7.21 -19.14 14.93
C ASP A 213 -7.47 -17.83 15.68
N GLY A 214 -8.04 -16.84 14.97
CA GLY A 214 -7.99 -15.44 15.37
C GLY A 214 -6.53 -14.96 15.52
N SER A 215 -6.17 -14.39 16.67
CA SER A 215 -4.79 -14.01 17.00
C SER A 215 -3.93 -15.17 17.52
N LYS A 216 -4.50 -16.35 17.76
CA LYS A 216 -3.79 -17.48 18.37
C LYS A 216 -3.11 -18.35 17.31
N LYS A 217 -1.78 -18.44 17.37
CA LYS A 217 -1.02 -19.36 16.50
C LYS A 217 -1.32 -20.83 16.83
N ILE A 218 -1.63 -21.60 15.79
CA ILE A 218 -1.85 -23.04 15.86
C ILE A 218 -0.51 -23.77 15.78
N THR A 219 -0.29 -24.70 16.70
CA THR A 219 0.91 -25.53 16.81
C THR A 219 0.57 -27.01 16.75
N SER A 220 1.58 -27.88 16.68
CA SER A 220 1.36 -29.34 16.75
C SER A 220 0.71 -29.81 18.07
N LYS A 221 0.66 -28.97 19.12
CA LYS A 221 -0.10 -29.26 20.35
C LYS A 221 -1.61 -29.10 20.17
N ASN A 222 -2.05 -28.27 19.22
CA ASN A 222 -3.48 -28.01 18.96
C ASN A 222 -4.11 -29.08 18.07
N GLY A 223 -3.30 -29.87 17.36
CA GLY A 223 -3.74 -30.91 16.46
C GLY A 223 -2.64 -31.29 15.48
N ASN A 224 -2.84 -32.39 14.75
CA ASN A 224 -1.95 -32.77 13.67
C ASN A 224 -2.40 -32.07 12.39
N TYR A 225 -1.78 -30.92 12.07
CA TYR A 225 -2.03 -30.20 10.82
C TYR A 225 -0.90 -30.42 9.82
N LYS A 226 -1.30 -30.64 8.58
CA LYS A 226 -0.45 -30.78 7.41
C LYS A 226 -0.83 -29.73 6.40
N ILE A 227 0.12 -28.88 6.04
CA ILE A 227 -0.05 -27.88 4.99
C ILE A 227 0.40 -28.50 3.68
N ILE A 228 -0.45 -28.37 2.67
CA ILE A 228 -0.25 -28.86 1.32
C ILE A 228 -0.25 -27.65 0.39
N LEU A 229 0.79 -27.55 -0.43
CA LEU A 229 0.90 -26.56 -1.48
C LEU A 229 0.72 -27.26 -2.82
N ASN A 230 -0.34 -26.90 -3.54
CA ASN A 230 -0.60 -27.36 -4.89
C ASN A 230 -0.13 -26.25 -5.85
N HIS A 231 0.88 -26.52 -6.65
CA HIS A 231 1.37 -25.53 -7.60
C HIS A 231 0.37 -25.32 -8.73
N ILE A 232 -0.12 -24.10 -8.89
CA ILE A 232 -1.17 -23.78 -9.85
C ILE A 232 -0.60 -23.90 -11.27
N GLY A 233 -1.38 -24.51 -12.16
CA GLY A 233 -0.96 -24.77 -13.54
C GLY A 233 0.00 -25.96 -13.71
N THR A 234 0.39 -26.65 -12.64
CA THR A 234 1.13 -27.92 -12.72
C THR A 234 0.46 -29.02 -11.89
N LYS A 235 1.02 -30.23 -11.92
CA LYS A 235 0.59 -31.35 -11.08
C LYS A 235 1.44 -31.51 -9.81
N GLU A 236 2.33 -30.55 -9.55
CA GLU A 236 3.28 -30.64 -8.46
C GLU A 236 2.62 -30.25 -7.13
N LYS A 237 2.88 -31.07 -6.12
CA LYS A 237 2.36 -30.90 -4.76
C LYS A 237 3.48 -31.16 -3.78
N ILE A 238 3.66 -30.23 -2.85
CA ILE A 238 4.57 -30.39 -1.71
C ILE A 238 3.77 -30.25 -0.42
N SER A 239 4.25 -30.84 0.66
CA SER A 239 3.54 -30.78 1.93
C SER A 239 4.48 -30.84 3.11
N SER A 240 4.13 -30.13 4.17
CA SER A 240 4.90 -30.08 5.41
C SER A 240 3.94 -30.09 6.59
N ASN A 241 4.34 -30.75 7.68
CA ASN A 241 3.55 -30.78 8.91
C ASN A 241 3.92 -29.57 9.77
N LEU A 242 2.98 -29.06 10.55
CA LEU A 242 3.30 -28.08 11.59
C LEU A 242 4.27 -28.68 12.61
N ASP A 243 5.34 -27.95 12.90
CA ASP A 243 6.25 -28.25 14.00
C ASP A 243 5.65 -27.83 15.36
N PHE A 244 6.42 -28.06 16.42
CA PHE A 244 6.04 -27.68 17.79
C PHE A 244 5.95 -26.16 18.02
N ARG A 245 6.46 -25.35 17.09
CA ARG A 245 6.39 -23.88 17.09
C ARG A 245 5.30 -23.34 16.15
N GLY A 246 4.53 -24.21 15.51
CA GLY A 246 3.46 -23.83 14.58
C GLY A 246 3.96 -23.34 13.22
N ASN A 247 5.13 -23.81 12.77
CA ASN A 247 5.65 -23.54 11.44
C ASN A 247 5.61 -24.80 10.58
N ALA A 248 5.16 -24.67 9.34
CA ALA A 248 5.36 -25.66 8.29
C ALA A 248 6.43 -25.14 7.34
N TYR A 249 7.56 -25.83 7.26
CA TYR A 249 8.67 -25.39 6.42
C TYR A 249 8.67 -26.07 5.05
N PHE A 250 8.99 -25.29 4.03
CA PHE A 250 9.18 -25.73 2.66
C PHE A 250 10.51 -25.18 2.15
N SER A 251 11.26 -25.99 1.41
CA SER A 251 12.53 -25.59 0.80
C SER A 251 12.59 -26.06 -0.63
N ASN A 252 13.44 -25.41 -1.44
CA ASN A 252 13.55 -25.68 -2.87
C ASN A 252 12.19 -25.56 -3.58
N VAL A 253 11.39 -24.57 -3.18
CA VAL A 253 10.06 -24.33 -3.73
C VAL A 253 10.23 -23.62 -5.07
N LYS A 254 9.53 -24.09 -6.11
CA LYS A 254 9.58 -23.41 -7.41
C LYS A 254 8.83 -22.10 -7.31
N SER A 255 9.26 -21.09 -8.05
CA SER A 255 8.53 -19.83 -8.06
C SER A 255 7.21 -19.96 -8.81
N GLY A 256 6.15 -19.41 -8.25
CA GLY A 256 4.81 -19.43 -8.82
C GLY A 256 3.70 -19.28 -7.78
N SER A 257 2.46 -19.45 -8.23
CA SER A 257 1.28 -19.38 -7.37
C SER A 257 0.91 -20.77 -6.84
N TYR A 258 0.56 -20.84 -5.57
CA TYR A 258 0.24 -22.08 -4.87
C TYR A 258 -1.12 -21.99 -4.22
N ASP A 259 -1.97 -22.98 -4.50
CA ASP A 259 -3.18 -23.23 -3.75
C ASP A 259 -2.82 -23.98 -2.45
N VAL A 260 -3.12 -23.35 -1.32
CA VAL A 260 -2.80 -23.86 0.01
C VAL A 260 -3.99 -24.59 0.59
N LYS A 261 -3.77 -25.86 0.94
CA LYS A 261 -4.75 -26.72 1.59
C LYS A 261 -4.24 -27.17 2.95
N ILE A 262 -5.09 -27.07 3.96
CA ILE A 262 -4.81 -27.54 5.31
C ILE A 262 -5.54 -28.86 5.53
N GLU A 263 -4.81 -29.90 5.93
CA GLU A 263 -5.36 -31.18 6.35
C GLU A 263 -5.10 -31.38 7.85
N SER A 264 -6.16 -31.69 8.60
CA SER A 264 -6.15 -32.03 10.00
C SER A 264 -6.71 -33.44 10.23
N SER A 265 -6.53 -33.96 11.44
CA SER A 265 -7.09 -35.26 11.86
C SER A 265 -8.63 -35.27 11.98
N SER A 266 -9.29 -34.11 11.97
CA SER A 266 -10.75 -34.00 12.03
C SER A 266 -11.31 -33.48 10.71
N ILE A 267 -12.19 -34.25 10.07
CA ILE A 267 -12.80 -33.85 8.79
C ILE A 267 -13.58 -32.53 8.92
N GLY A 268 -14.24 -32.29 10.06
CA GLY A 268 -14.97 -31.04 10.31
C GLY A 268 -14.05 -29.83 10.46
N GLU A 269 -12.82 -30.04 10.90
CA GLU A 269 -11.84 -28.97 11.08
C GLU A 269 -11.19 -28.53 9.76
N ASN A 270 -11.13 -29.42 8.76
CA ASN A 270 -10.61 -29.07 7.43
C ASN A 270 -11.47 -28.04 6.71
N ILE A 271 -12.75 -27.94 7.07
CA ILE A 271 -13.73 -27.03 6.46
C ILE A 271 -13.58 -25.61 7.03
N LEU A 272 -12.93 -25.47 8.20
CA LEU A 272 -12.63 -24.19 8.87
C LEU A 272 -11.39 -23.50 8.31
N TRP A 273 -10.70 -24.10 7.35
CA TRP A 273 -9.52 -23.50 6.75
C TRP A 273 -9.85 -23.00 5.33
N PRO A 274 -9.79 -21.69 5.08
CA PRO A 274 -10.12 -21.14 3.78
C PRO A 274 -9.11 -21.62 2.74
N GLN A 275 -9.60 -21.84 1.52
CA GLN A 275 -8.73 -22.06 0.38
C GLN A 275 -8.00 -20.75 0.06
N ARG A 276 -6.66 -20.77 0.06
CA ARG A 276 -5.84 -19.57 -0.18
C ARG A 276 -4.89 -19.79 -1.33
N ILE A 277 -4.71 -18.76 -2.16
CA ILE A 277 -3.67 -18.73 -3.18
C ILE A 277 -2.56 -17.81 -2.64
N ILE A 278 -1.32 -18.31 -2.61
CA ILE A 278 -0.15 -17.51 -2.25
C ILE A 278 0.87 -17.52 -3.38
N ASN A 279 1.50 -16.37 -3.61
CA ASN A 279 2.55 -16.23 -4.60
C ASN A 279 3.89 -16.38 -3.91
N MET A 280 4.68 -17.36 -4.36
CA MET A 280 6.03 -17.57 -3.85
C MET A 280 7.00 -17.22 -4.95
N ILE A 281 7.66 -16.06 -4.85
CA ILE A 281 8.65 -15.60 -5.85
C ILE A 281 9.98 -15.14 -5.24
N GLY A 282 10.21 -15.42 -3.95
CA GLY A 282 11.48 -15.15 -3.27
C GLY A 282 11.64 -13.71 -2.78
N ASP A 283 10.54 -12.96 -2.71
CA ASP A 283 10.40 -11.65 -2.07
C ASP A 283 9.88 -11.77 -0.62
N SER A 284 9.01 -12.75 -0.36
CA SER A 284 8.58 -13.17 0.97
C SER A 284 8.79 -14.67 1.17
N ASN A 285 9.24 -15.02 2.38
CA ASN A 285 9.44 -16.40 2.81
C ASN A 285 8.54 -16.79 3.98
N GLN A 286 7.60 -15.93 4.39
CA GLN A 286 6.71 -16.22 5.51
C GLN A 286 5.27 -15.88 5.14
N PHE A 287 4.37 -16.86 5.34
CA PHE A 287 2.96 -16.74 5.00
C PHE A 287 2.09 -17.17 6.19
N ASN A 288 1.05 -16.39 6.48
CA ASN A 288 0.12 -16.65 7.58
C ASN A 288 -1.26 -17.02 7.03
N ILE A 289 -1.87 -18.07 7.57
CA ILE A 289 -3.20 -18.55 7.18
C ILE A 289 -4.08 -18.60 8.42
N PHE A 290 -5.24 -17.98 8.34
CA PHE A 290 -6.17 -17.83 9.45
C PHE A 290 -7.35 -18.78 9.29
N LYS A 291 -7.78 -19.36 10.41
CA LYS A 291 -8.91 -20.26 10.55
C LYS A 291 -10.20 -19.45 10.58
N ASP A 292 -11.20 -19.91 9.85
CA ASP A 292 -12.56 -19.41 9.93
C ASP A 292 -13.21 -19.89 11.24
N THR A 293 -14.02 -19.03 11.87
CA THR A 293 -14.75 -19.43 13.08
C THR A 293 -15.94 -20.36 12.74
N GLU A 294 -16.31 -21.30 13.63
CA GLU A 294 -17.47 -22.20 13.41
C GLU A 294 -18.80 -21.45 13.20
N LYS A 295 -18.88 -20.20 13.67
CA LYS A 295 -19.99 -19.27 13.43
C LYS A 295 -20.14 -18.90 11.95
N ASN A 296 -19.05 -18.93 11.17
CA ASN A 296 -19.05 -18.61 9.74
C ASN A 296 -19.51 -19.78 8.85
N ILE A 297 -19.49 -21.02 9.36
CA ILE A 297 -19.83 -22.22 8.58
C ILE A 297 -21.31 -22.59 8.66
N ASN A 298 -22.03 -22.20 9.73
CA ASN A 298 -23.43 -22.57 9.95
C ASN A 298 -24.39 -21.39 10.14
N ALA A 299 -23.97 -20.16 9.85
CA ALA A 299 -24.85 -19.01 9.93
C ALA A 299 -25.65 -18.81 8.63
N GLU A 300 -26.94 -19.13 8.67
CA GLU A 300 -27.95 -18.52 7.80
C GLU A 300 -28.16 -17.00 8.09
N ASN A 301 -27.24 -16.33 8.80
CA ASN A 301 -27.18 -14.87 8.95
C ASN A 301 -25.76 -14.41 9.35
N PRO A 302 -24.99 -13.76 8.47
CA PRO A 302 -23.63 -13.31 8.77
C PRO A 302 -23.65 -12.19 9.82
N ILE A 303 -22.71 -12.23 10.77
CA ILE A 303 -22.33 -11.05 11.54
C ILE A 303 -21.70 -10.10 10.51
N LEU A 304 -22.41 -9.04 10.11
CA LEU A 304 -21.96 -8.10 9.08
C LEU A 304 -20.92 -7.11 9.66
N ASN A 305 -19.69 -7.55 9.86
CA ASN A 305 -18.53 -6.68 9.75
C ASN A 305 -18.25 -6.47 8.25
N CYS A 306 -17.87 -5.27 7.82
CA CYS A 306 -17.56 -5.07 6.40
C CYS A 306 -16.18 -5.65 6.03
N ASN A 307 -15.34 -5.91 7.05
CA ASN A 307 -13.98 -6.44 6.92
C ASN A 307 -13.21 -5.63 5.86
N CYS A 308 -13.25 -4.31 6.02
CA CYS A 308 -12.81 -3.37 5.01
C CYS A 308 -11.46 -2.76 5.34
N ILE A 309 -10.64 -2.56 4.32
CA ILE A 309 -9.45 -1.71 4.40
C ILE A 309 -9.67 -0.54 3.45
N SER A 310 -9.35 0.67 3.91
CA SER A 310 -9.38 1.87 3.08
C SER A 310 -8.10 2.69 3.24
N PHE A 311 -7.76 3.44 2.20
CA PHE A 311 -6.65 4.38 2.21
C PHE A 311 -7.20 5.80 2.01
N ARG A 312 -6.65 6.75 2.76
CA ARG A 312 -6.92 8.18 2.57
C ARG A 312 -5.64 8.96 2.30
N LEU A 313 -5.66 9.78 1.26
CA LEU A 313 -4.61 10.74 0.95
C LEU A 313 -5.11 12.13 1.31
N ASP A 314 -4.55 12.70 2.38
CA ASP A 314 -4.96 14.00 2.91
C ASP A 314 -4.18 15.14 2.19
N ASP A 315 -4.56 16.39 2.42
CA ASP A 315 -3.89 17.60 1.91
C ASP A 315 -3.80 17.78 0.37
N VAL A 316 -4.70 17.18 -0.41
CA VAL A 316 -4.66 17.32 -1.87
C VAL A 316 -5.07 18.73 -2.33
N GLN A 317 -4.21 19.35 -3.14
CA GLN A 317 -4.33 20.73 -3.61
C GLN A 317 -3.48 21.02 -4.87
N ASP A 318 -3.80 22.11 -5.57
CA ASP A 318 -3.10 22.61 -6.75
C ASP A 318 -1.66 23.05 -6.46
N TYR A 319 -0.77 22.88 -7.43
CA TYR A 319 0.61 23.42 -7.52
C TYR A 319 1.59 23.04 -6.40
N TRP A 320 1.15 22.43 -5.30
CA TRP A 320 2.01 22.05 -4.19
C TRP A 320 2.26 20.56 -4.20
N LEU A 321 3.44 20.14 -4.65
CA LEU A 321 3.79 18.73 -4.80
C LEU A 321 2.85 17.99 -5.77
N SER A 322 2.37 18.67 -6.82
CA SER A 322 1.44 18.09 -7.80
C SER A 322 1.97 16.78 -8.39
N ASP A 323 3.24 16.73 -8.78
CA ASP A 323 3.89 15.54 -9.33
C ASP A 323 3.87 14.37 -8.33
N THR A 324 4.10 14.63 -7.04
CA THR A 324 4.03 13.60 -5.99
C THR A 324 2.59 13.14 -5.76
N GLN A 325 1.64 14.07 -5.70
CA GLN A 325 0.22 13.74 -5.56
C GLN A 325 -0.27 12.86 -6.73
N ILE A 326 0.07 13.24 -7.96
CA ILE A 326 -0.23 12.48 -9.18
C ILE A 326 0.42 11.11 -9.11
N ARG A 327 1.70 11.02 -8.73
CA ARG A 327 2.41 9.74 -8.67
C ARG A 327 1.83 8.77 -7.63
N ILE A 328 1.35 9.28 -6.50
CA ILE A 328 0.63 8.45 -5.51
C ILE A 328 -0.67 7.94 -6.12
N ILE A 329 -1.48 8.82 -6.74
CA ILE A 329 -2.74 8.43 -7.39
C ILE A 329 -2.49 7.38 -8.49
N ASP A 330 -1.45 7.57 -9.32
CA ASP A 330 -1.00 6.59 -10.31
C ASP A 330 -0.67 5.24 -9.69
N LEU A 331 0.06 5.21 -8.57
CA LEU A 331 0.41 3.96 -7.91
C LEU A 331 -0.84 3.20 -7.44
N PHE A 332 -1.84 3.88 -6.89
CA PHE A 332 -3.10 3.25 -6.49
C PHE A 332 -3.89 2.75 -7.71
N GLU A 333 -3.93 3.52 -8.79
CA GLU A 333 -4.51 3.13 -10.08
C GLU A 333 -3.81 1.89 -10.67
N GLU A 334 -2.48 1.89 -10.74
CA GLU A 334 -1.64 0.77 -11.22
C GLU A 334 -1.89 -0.52 -10.42
N LYS A 335 -2.10 -0.40 -9.11
CA LYS A 335 -2.39 -1.54 -8.21
C LYS A 335 -3.87 -1.93 -8.18
N ASN A 336 -4.75 -1.17 -8.83
CA ASN A 336 -6.20 -1.35 -8.80
C ASN A 336 -6.74 -1.35 -7.34
N ILE A 337 -6.28 -0.40 -6.53
CA ILE A 337 -6.67 -0.23 -5.13
C ILE A 337 -7.46 1.08 -4.99
N PRO A 338 -8.67 1.06 -4.42
CA PRO A 338 -9.45 2.27 -4.23
C PRO A 338 -8.79 3.25 -3.25
N LEU A 339 -8.81 4.54 -3.58
CA LEU A 339 -8.23 5.62 -2.76
C LEU A 339 -9.27 6.71 -2.46
N SER A 340 -9.26 7.24 -1.23
CA SER A 340 -10.10 8.38 -0.84
C SER A 340 -9.23 9.63 -0.72
N VAL A 341 -9.57 10.70 -1.45
CA VAL A 341 -8.69 11.87 -1.59
C VAL A 341 -9.28 13.07 -0.84
N GLY A 342 -8.62 13.50 0.23
CA GLY A 342 -8.98 14.66 1.06
C GLY A 342 -8.56 15.97 0.41
N VAL A 343 -9.52 16.72 -0.13
CA VAL A 343 -9.26 17.94 -0.91
C VAL A 343 -9.43 19.22 -0.08
N ILE A 344 -8.44 20.12 -0.14
CA ILE A 344 -8.50 21.44 0.47
C ILE A 344 -9.23 22.41 -0.46
N GLY A 345 -10.35 22.95 0.00
CA GLY A 345 -11.28 23.69 -0.87
C GLY A 345 -10.71 24.96 -1.51
N ASN A 346 -9.96 25.79 -0.78
CA ASN A 346 -9.46 27.06 -1.29
C ASN A 346 -8.29 26.91 -2.26
N ALA A 347 -7.69 25.73 -2.32
CA ALA A 347 -6.43 25.47 -2.99
C ALA A 347 -6.56 24.49 -4.16
N ILE A 348 -7.79 24.18 -4.63
CA ILE A 348 -8.02 23.22 -5.74
C ILE A 348 -8.71 23.88 -6.95
N GLY A 349 -8.49 23.35 -8.15
CA GLY A 349 -9.26 23.67 -9.37
C GLY A 349 -8.64 24.71 -10.30
N GLN A 350 -7.34 24.99 -10.19
CA GLN A 350 -6.55 25.87 -11.07
C GLN A 350 -5.38 25.12 -11.72
N ASP A 351 -4.93 24.02 -11.14
CA ASP A 351 -3.88 23.17 -11.70
C ASP A 351 -4.53 22.10 -12.60
N ASP A 352 -4.49 22.33 -13.91
CA ASP A 352 -5.12 21.44 -14.90
C ASP A 352 -4.55 20.02 -14.85
N GLU A 353 -3.29 19.83 -14.44
CA GLU A 353 -2.65 18.51 -14.45
C GLU A 353 -3.24 17.61 -13.37
N ILE A 354 -3.16 18.02 -12.11
CA ILE A 354 -3.72 17.26 -10.99
C ILE A 354 -5.25 17.18 -11.06
N THR A 355 -5.93 18.24 -11.49
CA THR A 355 -7.39 18.23 -11.58
C THR A 355 -7.89 17.32 -12.70
N THR A 356 -7.17 17.22 -13.82
CA THR A 356 -7.47 16.23 -14.87
C THR A 356 -7.23 14.82 -14.36
N LYS A 357 -6.09 14.58 -13.69
CA LYS A 357 -5.78 13.25 -13.13
C LYS A 357 -6.83 12.76 -12.13
N ILE A 358 -7.31 13.65 -11.25
CA ILE A 358 -8.39 13.36 -10.30
C ILE A 358 -9.69 13.06 -11.05
N LYS A 359 -10.05 13.81 -12.09
CA LYS A 359 -11.27 13.56 -12.89
C LYS A 359 -11.23 12.20 -13.58
N GLU A 360 -10.12 11.86 -14.22
CA GLU A 360 -9.95 10.57 -14.90
C GLU A 360 -10.13 9.40 -13.93
N ASN A 361 -9.50 9.48 -12.76
CA ASN A 361 -9.60 8.45 -11.73
C ASN A 361 -10.98 8.42 -11.03
N LEU A 362 -11.68 9.54 -10.98
CA LEU A 362 -13.06 9.62 -10.50
C LEU A 362 -14.03 8.98 -11.50
N ASP A 363 -13.87 9.25 -12.79
CA ASP A 363 -14.66 8.67 -13.88
C ASP A 363 -14.42 7.15 -14.02
N ALA A 364 -13.20 6.69 -13.75
CA ALA A 364 -12.83 5.28 -13.68
C ALA A 364 -13.29 4.57 -12.40
N ASP A 365 -13.91 5.29 -11.45
CA ASP A 365 -14.30 4.80 -10.12
C ASP A 365 -13.11 4.28 -9.27
N ASN A 366 -11.88 4.71 -9.57
CA ASN A 366 -10.68 4.36 -8.78
C ASN A 366 -10.62 5.15 -7.47
N ILE A 367 -11.13 6.39 -7.45
CA ILE A 367 -11.07 7.26 -6.27
C ILE A 367 -12.42 7.80 -5.82
N GLU A 368 -12.52 8.26 -4.58
CA GLU A 368 -13.52 9.24 -4.16
C GLU A 368 -12.88 10.54 -3.68
N ILE A 369 -13.65 11.63 -3.74
CA ILE A 369 -13.24 12.92 -3.19
C ILE A 369 -13.90 13.13 -1.82
N VAL A 370 -13.09 13.46 -0.83
CA VAL A 370 -13.45 13.71 0.56
C VAL A 370 -13.19 15.18 0.90
N ASN A 371 -14.06 15.79 1.71
CA ASN A 371 -13.90 17.18 2.11
C ASN A 371 -12.84 17.32 3.21
N HIS A 372 -11.81 18.15 2.98
CA HIS A 372 -10.77 18.45 3.96
C HIS A 372 -10.75 19.94 4.39
N SER A 373 -11.95 20.52 4.58
CA SER A 373 -12.18 21.93 4.95
C SER A 373 -11.67 22.94 3.91
N TRP A 374 -11.80 24.24 4.20
CA TRP A 374 -11.55 25.31 3.23
C TRP A 374 -10.08 25.63 3.08
N ASP A 375 -9.33 25.71 4.17
CA ASP A 375 -7.97 26.26 4.22
C ASP A 375 -7.05 25.46 5.14
N ASN A 376 -7.41 24.19 5.38
CA ASN A 376 -6.73 23.26 6.30
C ASN A 376 -6.48 23.80 7.73
N ASN A 377 -7.24 24.81 8.17
CA ASN A 377 -7.15 25.32 9.54
C ASN A 377 -8.06 24.53 10.48
N VAL A 378 -7.56 24.25 11.69
CA VAL A 378 -8.31 23.59 12.78
C VAL A 378 -9.65 24.28 13.01
N LEU A 379 -10.72 23.48 13.06
CA LEU A 379 -12.09 23.97 13.25
C LEU A 379 -12.51 24.10 14.71
N VAL A 380 -11.83 23.39 15.63
CA VAL A 380 -12.14 23.42 17.06
C VAL A 380 -11.92 24.83 17.62
N GLY A 381 -12.89 25.33 18.38
CA GLY A 381 -12.79 26.60 19.09
C GLY A 381 -13.10 27.86 18.25
N ILE A 382 -13.36 27.73 16.94
CA ILE A 382 -13.90 28.83 16.12
C ILE A 382 -15.44 28.81 16.06
N ASP A 383 -16.06 29.93 15.67
CA ASP A 383 -17.53 30.05 15.66
C ASP A 383 -18.20 29.02 14.71
N SER A 384 -19.27 28.40 15.19
CA SER A 384 -20.00 27.35 14.45
C SER A 384 -20.51 27.79 13.06
N LYS A 385 -20.81 29.08 12.84
CA LYS A 385 -21.19 29.56 11.51
C LYS A 385 -19.99 29.59 10.57
N ILE A 386 -18.80 29.89 11.09
CA ILE A 386 -17.56 29.88 10.32
C ILE A 386 -17.16 28.43 9.99
N GLN A 387 -17.28 27.50 10.94
CA GLN A 387 -17.09 26.06 10.65
C GLN A 387 -18.00 25.60 9.51
N LYS A 388 -19.31 25.94 9.60
CA LYS A 388 -20.29 25.59 8.56
C LYS A 388 -19.96 26.22 7.22
N GLU A 389 -19.58 27.49 7.20
CA GLU A 389 -19.17 28.17 5.98
C GLU A 389 -17.99 27.46 5.31
N LYS A 390 -16.92 27.15 6.07
CA LYS A 390 -15.73 26.48 5.55
C LYS A 390 -16.06 25.11 4.93
N ILE A 391 -16.80 24.27 5.66
CA ILE A 391 -17.18 22.93 5.20
C ILE A 391 -18.02 23.01 3.92
N LEU A 392 -19.07 23.84 3.90
CA LEU A 392 -19.98 23.92 2.76
C LEU A 392 -19.37 24.61 1.53
N LYS A 393 -18.48 25.60 1.76
CA LYS A 393 -17.76 26.27 0.68
C LYS A 393 -16.80 25.30 -0.01
N THR A 394 -16.17 24.40 0.74
CA THR A 394 -15.35 23.31 0.17
C THR A 394 -16.20 22.36 -0.66
N ASN A 395 -17.36 21.88 -0.17
CA ASN A 395 -18.26 21.05 -0.98
C ASN A 395 -18.68 21.74 -2.28
N LYS A 396 -19.06 23.02 -2.20
CA LYS A 396 -19.41 23.80 -3.38
C LYS A 396 -18.25 23.87 -4.38
N LYS A 397 -17.05 24.15 -3.90
CA LYS A 397 -15.87 24.28 -4.76
C LYS A 397 -15.47 22.95 -5.40
N ILE A 398 -15.53 21.85 -4.67
CA ILE A 398 -15.32 20.50 -5.20
C ILE A 398 -16.37 20.19 -6.27
N PHE A 399 -17.65 20.48 -6.03
CA PHE A 399 -18.70 20.29 -7.03
C PHE A 399 -18.48 21.13 -8.29
N ASP A 400 -18.10 22.40 -8.13
CA ASP A 400 -17.85 23.30 -9.26
C ASP A 400 -16.65 22.82 -10.12
N VAL A 401 -15.68 22.09 -9.54
CA VAL A 401 -14.47 21.61 -10.23
C VAL A 401 -14.64 20.19 -10.79
N PHE A 402 -15.23 19.27 -10.01
CA PHE A 402 -15.26 17.83 -10.29
C PHE A 402 -16.67 17.26 -10.53
N GLY A 403 -17.72 18.06 -10.36
CA GLY A 403 -19.11 17.61 -10.56
C GLY A 403 -19.67 16.68 -9.48
N VAL A 404 -18.89 16.38 -8.43
CA VAL A 404 -19.30 15.54 -7.30
C VAL A 404 -19.38 16.33 -6.00
N THR A 405 -20.28 15.94 -5.11
CA THR A 405 -20.38 16.52 -3.76
C THR A 405 -19.89 15.51 -2.74
N PRO A 406 -18.82 15.82 -1.97
CA PRO A 406 -18.34 14.94 -0.92
C PRO A 406 -19.41 14.66 0.14
N THR A 407 -19.46 13.40 0.59
CA THR A 407 -20.32 12.96 1.70
C THR A 407 -19.51 12.54 2.94
N ALA A 408 -18.20 12.44 2.81
CA ALA A 408 -17.25 12.18 3.88
C ALA A 408 -16.46 13.45 4.22
N PHE A 409 -16.05 13.57 5.48
CA PHE A 409 -15.28 14.70 5.98
C PHE A 409 -14.06 14.27 6.81
N ILE A 410 -12.89 14.77 6.44
CA ILE A 410 -11.65 14.63 7.20
C ILE A 410 -11.36 15.98 7.87
N PRO A 411 -11.37 16.07 9.20
CA PRO A 411 -11.06 17.31 9.90
C PRO A 411 -9.56 17.64 9.80
N PRO A 412 -9.20 18.90 9.53
CA PRO A 412 -7.82 19.36 9.66
C PRO A 412 -7.20 18.97 11.01
N GLN A 413 -5.98 18.43 10.97
CA GLN A 413 -5.25 17.89 12.13
C GLN A 413 -6.03 16.82 12.92
N ASN A 414 -6.99 16.14 12.29
CA ASN A 414 -7.86 15.15 12.94
C ASN A 414 -8.75 15.70 14.07
N LEU A 415 -8.86 17.03 14.23
CA LEU A 415 -9.55 17.68 15.35
C LEU A 415 -10.96 18.17 14.98
N TYR A 416 -11.97 17.78 15.77
CA TYR A 416 -13.36 18.21 15.62
C TYR A 416 -14.05 18.36 16.99
N ASP A 417 -15.18 19.07 17.01
CA ASP A 417 -16.02 19.22 18.21
C ASP A 417 -17.49 18.88 17.91
N GLU A 418 -18.35 18.99 18.92
CA GLU A 418 -19.79 18.73 18.78
C GLU A 418 -20.47 19.64 17.74
N ASN A 419 -19.95 20.86 17.52
CA ASN A 419 -20.49 21.75 16.49
C ASN A 419 -20.15 21.20 15.10
N THR A 420 -18.90 20.76 14.88
CA THR A 420 -18.49 20.11 13.63
C THR A 420 -19.40 18.93 13.32
N ILE A 421 -19.59 18.00 14.26
CA ILE A 421 -20.48 16.84 14.09
C ILE A 421 -21.90 17.27 13.71
N ARG A 422 -22.48 18.22 14.45
CA ARG A 422 -23.84 18.70 14.19
C ARG A 422 -23.97 19.34 12.81
N ILE A 423 -22.95 20.07 12.37
CA ILE A 423 -22.92 20.66 11.03
C ILE A 423 -22.89 19.56 9.97
N LEU A 424 -22.04 18.55 10.11
CA LEU A 424 -21.94 17.44 9.16
C LEU A 424 -23.29 16.71 9.02
N ILE A 425 -23.91 16.33 10.15
CA ILE A 425 -25.23 15.67 10.16
C ILE A 425 -26.33 16.55 9.52
N GLN A 426 -26.34 17.86 9.80
CA GLN A 426 -27.34 18.78 9.24
C GLN A 426 -27.18 19.06 7.74
N ASN A 427 -26.06 18.67 7.14
CA ASN A 427 -25.77 18.91 5.73
C ASN A 427 -25.43 17.59 5.01
N ASP A 428 -26.08 16.50 5.43
CA ASP A 428 -26.10 15.21 4.74
C ASP A 428 -24.73 14.54 4.52
N PHE A 429 -23.74 14.87 5.34
CA PHE A 429 -22.53 14.05 5.43
C PHE A 429 -22.89 12.71 6.08
N SER A 430 -22.22 11.65 5.63
CA SER A 430 -22.39 10.28 6.10
C SER A 430 -21.22 9.82 6.97
N HIS A 431 -20.02 10.37 6.77
CA HIS A 431 -18.81 9.92 7.47
C HIS A 431 -17.97 11.09 8.00
N LEU A 432 -17.45 10.91 9.22
CA LEU A 432 -16.41 11.72 9.84
C LEU A 432 -15.20 10.84 10.11
N ILE A 433 -14.03 11.29 9.67
CA ILE A 433 -12.82 10.47 9.66
C ILE A 433 -11.64 11.27 10.24
N GLY A 434 -11.51 11.27 11.57
CA GLY A 434 -10.30 11.76 12.27
C GLY A 434 -9.22 10.67 12.38
N HIS A 435 -8.42 10.67 13.44
CA HIS A 435 -7.46 9.60 13.78
C HIS A 435 -7.73 9.09 15.20
N VAL A 436 -7.48 7.79 15.45
CA VAL A 436 -7.77 7.12 16.74
C VAL A 436 -6.98 7.70 17.92
N GLU A 437 -5.77 8.21 17.68
CA GLU A 437 -4.92 8.76 18.74
C GLU A 437 -5.43 10.11 19.28
N GLU A 438 -6.15 10.86 18.44
CA GLU A 438 -6.73 12.16 18.80
C GLU A 438 -8.17 12.05 19.30
N ASN A 439 -8.84 10.91 19.08
CA ASN A 439 -10.27 10.75 19.37
C ASN A 439 -10.62 9.30 19.77
N ILE A 440 -11.16 9.13 20.98
CA ILE A 440 -11.36 7.81 21.62
C ILE A 440 -12.73 7.18 21.29
N ASP A 441 -13.64 7.93 20.67
CA ASP A 441 -15.07 7.62 20.66
C ASP A 441 -15.57 7.16 19.28
N ILE A 442 -15.46 5.85 19.00
CA ILE A 442 -16.06 5.20 17.82
C ILE A 442 -17.58 5.06 18.05
N PHE A 443 -18.40 5.85 17.36
CA PHE A 443 -19.86 5.79 17.48
C PHE A 443 -20.57 5.87 16.12
N SER A 444 -21.70 5.17 16.00
CA SER A 444 -22.80 5.64 15.17
C SER A 444 -23.56 6.70 15.96
N ILE A 445 -23.44 7.97 15.55
CA ILE A 445 -24.16 9.07 16.22
C ILE A 445 -25.66 9.00 15.87
N ASN A 446 -25.98 8.35 14.75
CA ASN A 446 -27.31 7.89 14.32
C ASN A 446 -27.15 6.78 13.24
N ASN A 447 -28.24 6.13 12.81
CA ASN A 447 -28.23 5.06 11.79
C ASN A 447 -27.69 5.45 10.39
N TYR A 448 -27.30 6.72 10.18
CA TYR A 448 -26.88 7.26 8.88
C TYR A 448 -25.60 8.12 8.93
N PHE A 449 -24.95 8.24 10.10
CA PHE A 449 -23.72 9.02 10.29
C PHE A 449 -22.69 8.21 11.08
N TYR A 450 -21.54 7.98 10.46
CA TYR A 450 -20.48 7.10 10.97
C TYR A 450 -19.24 7.92 11.36
N ASN A 451 -18.77 7.73 12.61
CA ASN A 451 -17.44 8.16 13.01
C ASN A 451 -16.48 6.97 12.84
N VAL A 452 -15.66 7.02 11.79
CA VAL A 452 -14.72 5.95 11.42
C VAL A 452 -13.30 6.51 11.39
N PRO A 453 -12.64 6.68 12.55
CA PRO A 453 -11.29 7.22 12.58
C PRO A 453 -10.30 6.33 11.82
N ALA A 454 -9.28 6.95 11.24
CA ALA A 454 -8.09 6.26 10.76
C ALA A 454 -7.37 5.58 11.93
N THR A 455 -6.91 4.36 11.67
CA THR A 455 -6.38 3.43 12.66
C THR A 455 -4.90 3.15 12.46
N SER A 456 -4.34 3.64 11.35
CA SER A 456 -2.93 3.55 10.99
C SER A 456 -2.57 4.73 10.08
N GLU A 457 -1.29 4.99 9.93
CA GLU A 457 -0.76 6.08 9.11
C GLU A 457 0.63 5.73 8.57
N THR A 458 0.97 6.24 7.39
CA THR A 458 2.29 5.99 6.76
C THR A 458 3.41 6.79 7.39
N ALA A 459 3.12 7.90 8.06
CA ALA A 459 4.09 8.67 8.82
C ALA A 459 3.45 9.51 9.92
N LEU A 460 4.24 9.84 10.94
CA LEU A 460 3.92 10.79 11.98
C LEU A 460 4.58 12.14 11.69
N LEU A 461 3.84 13.24 11.84
CA LEU A 461 4.41 14.58 11.80
C LEU A 461 4.99 14.94 13.18
N ALA A 462 6.31 14.83 13.34
CA ALA A 462 6.99 15.07 14.63
C ALA A 462 7.09 16.56 14.99
N ASP A 463 7.21 17.44 13.99
CA ASP A 463 7.15 18.90 14.10
C ASP A 463 6.68 19.53 12.77
N ASP A 464 6.60 20.87 12.67
CA ASP A 464 6.03 21.62 11.52
C ASP A 464 6.53 21.20 10.11
N SER A 465 7.61 20.42 9.99
CA SER A 465 8.10 19.93 8.69
C SER A 465 8.73 18.54 8.72
N ASN A 466 8.99 17.96 9.90
CA ASN A 466 9.68 16.68 10.04
C ASN A 466 8.70 15.51 10.10
N TRP A 467 8.73 14.67 9.07
CA TRP A 467 7.94 13.45 8.99
C TRP A 467 8.77 12.23 9.39
N GLU A 468 8.24 11.44 10.32
CA GLU A 468 8.79 10.16 10.74
C GLU A 468 7.99 9.04 10.07
N LEU A 469 8.56 8.46 9.00
CA LEU A 469 7.91 7.37 8.27
C LEU A 469 7.75 6.13 9.16
N ASN A 470 6.54 5.58 9.19
CA ASN A 470 6.27 4.31 9.84
C ASN A 470 6.75 3.15 8.95
N ASP A 471 7.31 2.11 9.58
CA ASP A 471 7.70 0.90 8.88
C ASP A 471 6.44 0.17 8.35
N ASN A 472 6.52 -0.35 7.12
CA ASN A 472 5.42 -1.10 6.49
C ASN A 472 4.89 -2.24 7.36
N THR A 473 5.75 -2.89 8.14
CA THR A 473 5.37 -3.96 9.06
C THR A 473 4.47 -3.43 10.18
N VAL A 474 4.80 -2.27 10.75
CA VAL A 474 3.99 -1.62 11.78
C VAL A 474 2.64 -1.20 11.22
N ILE A 475 2.62 -0.64 10.02
CA ILE A 475 1.38 -0.23 9.34
C ILE A 475 0.49 -1.46 9.10
N LEU A 476 1.06 -2.57 8.64
CA LEU A 476 0.36 -3.84 8.41
C LEU A 476 -0.17 -4.44 9.72
N GLU A 477 0.61 -4.41 10.80
CA GLU A 477 0.19 -4.88 12.13
C GLU A 477 -0.99 -4.06 12.67
N LYS A 478 -0.90 -2.73 12.65
CA LYS A 478 -2.01 -1.84 13.04
C LYS A 478 -3.25 -2.09 12.19
N THR A 479 -3.07 -2.38 10.89
CA THR A 479 -4.17 -2.73 9.97
C THR A 479 -4.85 -4.03 10.38
N ILE A 480 -4.08 -5.10 10.60
CA ILE A 480 -4.60 -6.43 11.02
C ILE A 480 -5.28 -6.32 12.38
N GLN A 481 -4.67 -5.60 13.33
CA GLN A 481 -5.25 -5.36 14.65
C GLN A 481 -6.60 -4.65 14.53
N SER A 482 -6.67 -3.56 13.76
CA SER A 482 -7.93 -2.83 13.58
C SER A 482 -8.99 -3.66 12.87
N LEU A 483 -8.64 -4.50 11.91
CA LEU A 483 -9.60 -5.43 11.28
C LEU A 483 -10.20 -6.39 12.32
N SER A 484 -9.37 -6.90 13.23
CA SER A 484 -9.83 -7.79 14.31
C SER A 484 -10.69 -7.06 15.36
N GLU A 485 -10.33 -5.83 15.72
CA GLU A 485 -10.96 -5.09 16.83
C GLU A 485 -12.18 -4.30 16.36
N ASN A 486 -12.08 -3.64 15.20
CA ASN A 486 -13.04 -2.67 14.70
C ASN A 486 -13.82 -3.18 13.48
N GLY A 487 -13.38 -4.29 12.86
CA GLY A 487 -13.98 -4.83 11.63
C GLY A 487 -13.68 -3.99 10.37
N TYR A 488 -12.81 -2.98 10.50
CA TYR A 488 -12.29 -2.16 9.42
C TYR A 488 -10.91 -1.62 9.77
N ALA A 489 -10.15 -1.15 8.78
CA ALA A 489 -8.95 -0.35 8.95
C ALA A 489 -8.94 0.80 7.94
N ILE A 490 -8.52 1.98 8.37
CA ILE A 490 -8.31 3.14 7.47
C ILE A 490 -6.88 3.61 7.68
N ILE A 491 -6.09 3.67 6.60
CA ILE A 491 -4.68 4.07 6.61
C ILE A 491 -4.57 5.48 6.04
N MET A 492 -3.98 6.40 6.82
CA MET A 492 -3.74 7.79 6.45
C MET A 492 -2.39 7.97 5.75
N LEU A 493 -2.37 8.81 4.70
CA LEU A 493 -1.18 9.21 3.95
C LEU A 493 -1.22 10.70 3.65
N HIS A 494 -0.05 11.33 3.51
CA HIS A 494 0.09 12.70 2.99
C HIS A 494 1.13 12.77 1.85
N PRO A 495 0.93 13.63 0.82
CA PRO A 495 1.89 13.81 -0.27
C PRO A 495 3.31 14.16 0.21
N GLN A 496 3.40 14.93 1.29
CA GLN A 496 4.64 15.41 1.89
C GLN A 496 5.60 14.26 2.19
N GLU A 497 5.07 13.15 2.72
CA GLU A 497 5.82 11.94 3.12
C GLU A 497 6.57 11.30 1.94
N PHE A 498 6.06 11.48 0.73
CA PHE A 498 6.58 10.87 -0.50
C PHE A 498 7.33 11.87 -1.38
N SER A 499 7.66 13.06 -0.85
CA SER A 499 8.37 14.12 -1.56
C SER A 499 9.68 14.52 -0.88
N LEU A 500 10.05 13.86 0.22
CA LEU A 500 11.22 14.22 1.02
C LEU A 500 12.51 13.83 0.30
N ASP A 501 13.40 14.79 0.08
CA ASP A 501 14.76 14.54 -0.37
C ASP A 501 15.64 13.98 0.76
N SER A 502 16.89 13.59 0.43
CA SER A 502 17.87 13.10 1.42
C SER A 502 18.23 14.10 2.54
N SER A 503 17.79 15.35 2.44
CA SER A 503 17.94 16.39 3.46
C SER A 503 16.63 16.71 4.20
N GLY A 504 15.56 15.95 3.95
CA GLY A 504 14.25 16.11 4.58
C GLY A 504 13.45 17.29 4.04
N LYS A 505 13.75 17.78 2.82
CA LYS A 505 13.01 18.87 2.19
C LYS A 505 12.05 18.35 1.13
N TYR A 506 10.92 19.01 0.97
CA TYR A 506 9.97 18.69 -0.09
C TYR A 506 10.54 19.03 -1.48
N GLY A 507 10.34 18.12 -2.42
CA GLY A 507 10.76 18.26 -3.81
C GLY A 507 9.98 17.31 -4.72
N GLU A 508 10.68 16.72 -5.67
CA GLU A 508 10.16 15.72 -6.61
C GLU A 508 9.69 14.45 -5.89
N PRO A 509 8.85 13.60 -6.53
CA PRO A 509 8.47 12.29 -6.00
C PRO A 509 9.69 11.46 -5.55
N ASN A 510 9.66 10.97 -4.33
CA ASN A 510 10.69 10.10 -3.78
C ASN A 510 10.35 8.63 -4.09
N GLU A 511 11.03 8.11 -5.12
CA GLU A 511 10.86 6.73 -5.60
C GLU A 511 11.17 5.65 -4.54
N GLU A 512 12.02 5.91 -3.54
CA GLU A 512 12.28 4.95 -2.46
C GLU A 512 11.05 4.81 -1.55
N THR A 513 10.49 5.93 -1.11
CA THR A 513 9.28 5.93 -0.27
C THR A 513 8.05 5.43 -1.03
N LEU A 514 7.92 5.75 -2.33
CA LEU A 514 6.86 5.22 -3.19
C LEU A 514 7.01 3.73 -3.45
N SER A 515 8.24 3.23 -3.62
CA SER A 515 8.52 1.80 -3.70
C SER A 515 8.16 1.09 -2.39
N SER A 516 8.45 1.72 -1.24
CA SER A 516 8.01 1.20 0.07
C SER A 516 6.48 1.15 0.16
N LEU A 517 5.78 2.22 -0.23
CA LEU A 517 4.31 2.22 -0.28
C LEU A 517 3.77 1.11 -1.20
N SER A 518 4.37 0.90 -2.37
CA SER A 518 4.00 -0.17 -3.29
C SER A 518 4.08 -1.57 -2.63
N LEU A 519 5.14 -1.83 -1.85
CA LEU A 519 5.30 -3.09 -1.09
C LEU A 519 4.26 -3.24 0.03
N LEU A 520 3.89 -2.14 0.70
CA LEU A 520 2.81 -2.14 1.68
C LEU A 520 1.47 -2.50 1.02
N LEU A 521 1.17 -1.88 -0.13
CA LEU A 521 -0.04 -2.18 -0.91
C LEU A 521 -0.08 -3.65 -1.34
N ASP A 522 1.05 -4.21 -1.78
CA ASP A 522 1.16 -5.63 -2.13
C ASP A 522 0.95 -6.55 -0.92
N SER A 523 1.35 -6.12 0.28
CA SER A 523 1.14 -6.87 1.51
C SER A 523 -0.31 -6.81 1.98
N ILE A 524 -0.94 -5.64 1.89
CA ILE A 524 -2.34 -5.42 2.28
C ILE A 524 -3.31 -6.15 1.35
N THR A 525 -3.04 -6.18 0.05
CA THR A 525 -3.87 -6.92 -0.92
C THR A 525 -3.88 -8.44 -0.71
N GLN A 526 -2.92 -8.97 0.07
CA GLN A 526 -2.90 -10.39 0.47
C GLN A 526 -3.79 -10.70 1.67
N LEU A 527 -4.30 -9.68 2.37
CA LEU A 527 -5.26 -9.86 3.45
C LEU A 527 -6.62 -10.24 2.89
N ASP A 528 -7.34 -11.09 3.63
CA ASP A 528 -8.71 -11.45 3.30
C ASP A 528 -9.68 -10.35 3.72
N SER A 529 -9.58 -9.18 3.10
CA SER A 529 -10.37 -8.00 3.43
C SER A 529 -10.78 -7.26 2.16
N ASN A 530 -11.90 -6.56 2.24
CA ASN A 530 -12.42 -5.77 1.12
C ASN A 530 -11.70 -4.42 1.06
N LEU A 531 -10.98 -4.16 -0.04
CA LEU A 531 -10.41 -2.84 -0.30
C LEU A 531 -11.51 -1.92 -0.81
N VAL A 532 -11.77 -0.82 -0.09
CA VAL A 532 -12.90 0.07 -0.37
C VAL A 532 -12.52 1.53 -0.17
N LYS A 533 -13.34 2.40 -0.74
CA LYS A 533 -13.38 3.84 -0.45
C LYS A 533 -13.96 4.08 0.95
N ILE A 534 -13.57 5.17 1.61
CA ILE A 534 -13.96 5.48 2.99
C ILE A 534 -15.47 5.53 3.17
N SER A 535 -16.22 6.08 2.22
CA SER A 535 -17.68 6.20 2.32
C SER A 535 -18.43 4.85 2.32
N ASN A 536 -17.73 3.75 2.03
CA ASN A 536 -18.27 2.39 2.11
C ASN A 536 -17.96 1.71 3.46
N VAL A 537 -17.13 2.31 4.32
CA VAL A 537 -16.78 1.75 5.63
C VAL A 537 -17.90 2.02 6.62
N LYS A 538 -18.68 0.98 6.92
CA LYS A 538 -19.80 1.05 7.87
C LYS A 538 -19.51 0.14 9.08
N PRO A 539 -19.17 0.69 10.26
CA PRO A 539 -18.96 -0.09 11.46
C PRO A 539 -20.28 -0.74 11.91
N ASN A 540 -20.17 -1.89 12.56
CA ASN A 540 -21.30 -2.73 12.96
C ASN A 540 -22.22 -2.00 13.97
N GLU A 541 -23.55 -2.20 13.88
CA GLU A 541 -24.50 -1.76 14.91
C GLU A 541 -24.30 -2.63 16.16
N SER A 542 -23.38 -2.24 17.06
CA SER A 542 -23.41 -2.77 18.43
C SER A 542 -24.56 -2.11 19.19
N ILE A 543 -25.42 -2.96 19.76
CA ILE A 543 -26.65 -2.60 20.48
C ILE A 543 -26.30 -1.69 21.66
N SER A 544 -26.53 -0.39 21.51
CA SER A 544 -26.64 0.57 22.60
C SER A 544 -28.06 1.12 22.59
N SER A 545 -28.98 0.42 23.26
CA SER A 545 -30.04 1.02 24.09
C SER A 545 -30.96 -0.06 24.66
N LYS A 546 -30.82 -0.33 25.97
CA LYS A 546 -31.93 -0.22 26.95
C LYS A 546 -31.47 -0.57 28.37
N ASN A 547 -31.48 0.47 29.18
CA ASN A 547 -31.98 0.57 30.55
C ASN A 547 -31.49 -0.41 31.62
N SER A 548 -30.86 0.19 32.63
CA SER A 548 -31.00 -0.06 34.06
C SER A 548 -32.13 -1.04 34.45
N GLU A 549 -31.75 -2.21 34.97
CA GLU A 549 -32.35 -2.80 36.16
C GLU A 549 -31.43 -3.92 36.70
N GLU A 550 -31.19 -3.89 38.02
CA GLU A 550 -30.40 -4.87 38.77
C GLU A 550 -31.05 -6.27 38.73
N ASN A 551 -30.29 -7.32 38.38
CA ASN A 551 -29.84 -8.40 39.28
C ASN A 551 -29.25 -9.61 38.53
N PRO A 552 -28.49 -10.49 39.21
CA PRO A 552 -27.25 -11.07 38.71
C PRO A 552 -27.46 -12.46 38.13
N ILE A 553 -26.53 -12.95 37.30
CA ILE A 553 -26.11 -14.37 37.29
C ILE A 553 -24.76 -14.52 36.55
N GLU A 554 -23.84 -15.10 37.33
CA GLU A 554 -22.73 -16.02 37.01
C GLU A 554 -21.64 -15.64 36.00
N LYS A 555 -20.49 -15.28 36.60
CA LYS A 555 -19.14 -15.41 36.07
C LYS A 555 -18.85 -16.83 35.57
N THR A 556 -18.21 -16.92 34.41
CA THR A 556 -17.12 -17.87 34.19
C THR A 556 -15.92 -17.07 33.72
N ASP A 557 -14.98 -16.88 34.65
CA ASP A 557 -13.67 -16.26 34.45
C ASP A 557 -12.82 -17.15 33.52
N ASP A 558 -12.31 -16.59 32.43
CA ASP A 558 -10.94 -16.86 31.97
C ASP A 558 -10.22 -15.51 32.03
N GLU A 559 -9.85 -15.14 33.25
CA GLU A 559 -9.13 -13.91 33.56
C GLU A 559 -7.72 -14.01 32.94
N ILE A 560 -7.39 -13.14 32.00
CA ILE A 560 -6.03 -12.99 31.49
C ILE A 560 -5.17 -12.54 32.67
N ASP A 561 -4.27 -13.41 33.12
CA ASP A 561 -3.34 -13.15 34.22
C ASP A 561 -2.27 -12.14 33.77
N SER A 562 -2.63 -10.85 33.82
CA SER A 562 -1.76 -9.72 33.50
C SER A 562 -1.28 -9.06 34.78
N CYS A 563 0.02 -8.79 34.88
CA CYS A 563 0.57 -8.01 35.97
C CYS A 563 0.27 -6.50 35.86
N ASN A 564 -0.20 -6.04 34.68
CA ASN A 564 -0.43 -4.62 34.35
C ASN A 564 0.77 -3.72 34.74
N CYS A 565 1.98 -4.21 34.47
CA CYS A 565 3.23 -3.55 34.84
C CYS A 565 3.89 -2.88 33.63
N ILE A 566 4.57 -1.75 33.89
CA ILE A 566 5.49 -1.11 32.95
C ILE A 566 6.89 -1.17 33.56
N ALA A 567 7.87 -1.68 32.81
CA ALA A 567 9.27 -1.74 33.21
C ALA A 567 10.12 -0.89 32.26
N PHE A 568 11.07 -0.13 32.82
CA PHE A 568 12.02 0.66 32.05
C PHE A 568 13.39 0.00 32.10
N ARG A 569 14.09 -0.01 30.97
CA ARG A 569 15.50 -0.39 30.89
C ARG A 569 16.34 0.70 30.24
N LEU A 570 17.55 0.92 30.73
CA LEU A 570 18.57 1.74 30.10
C LEU A 570 19.68 0.81 29.62
N ASP A 571 19.92 0.80 28.32
CA ASP A 571 20.81 -0.16 27.68
C ASP A 571 22.22 0.41 27.43
N ASP A 572 23.20 -0.46 27.22
CA ASP A 572 24.60 -0.13 26.90
C ASP A 572 25.29 0.81 27.90
N VAL A 573 25.00 0.63 29.19
CA VAL A 573 25.67 1.39 30.26
C VAL A 573 27.12 0.95 30.41
N GLN A 574 27.99 1.95 30.32
CA GLN A 574 29.44 1.82 30.26
C GLN A 574 30.11 3.12 30.73
N ASP A 575 31.35 3.06 31.21
CA ASP A 575 31.91 4.14 32.03
C ASP A 575 33.05 4.94 31.38
N TYR A 576 33.25 4.76 30.08
CA TYR A 576 34.22 5.52 29.26
C TYR A 576 33.54 6.54 28.33
N TRP A 577 32.21 6.58 28.26
CA TRP A 577 31.45 7.42 27.33
C TRP A 577 30.17 7.95 27.99
N LEU A 578 29.92 9.27 27.94
CA LEU A 578 28.66 9.90 28.39
C LEU A 578 28.28 9.73 29.88
N ASN A 579 29.24 9.60 30.80
CA ASN A 579 28.99 9.35 32.23
C ASN A 579 27.99 10.33 32.87
N ASP A 580 28.10 11.63 32.59
CA ASP A 580 27.17 12.63 33.13
C ASP A 580 25.74 12.49 32.62
N VAL A 581 25.59 12.10 31.34
CA VAL A 581 24.28 11.87 30.72
C VAL A 581 23.64 10.62 31.31
N GLN A 582 24.40 9.52 31.39
CA GLN A 582 23.92 8.26 31.97
C GLN A 582 23.50 8.45 33.44
N ILE A 583 24.31 9.13 34.25
CA ILE A 583 23.95 9.48 35.64
C ILE A 583 22.68 10.33 35.67
N LYS A 584 22.53 11.30 34.77
CA LYS A 584 21.34 12.17 34.74
C LYS A 584 20.07 11.40 34.37
N ILE A 585 20.16 10.43 33.45
CA ILE A 585 19.04 9.55 33.11
C ILE A 585 18.66 8.72 34.33
N ILE A 586 19.60 7.96 34.91
CA ILE A 586 19.34 7.11 36.08
C ILE A 586 18.78 7.95 37.24
N LYS A 587 19.36 9.14 37.48
CA LYS A 587 18.87 10.07 38.50
C LYS A 587 17.44 10.55 38.23
N THR A 588 17.03 10.72 36.98
CA THR A 588 15.64 11.10 36.66
C THR A 588 14.65 10.04 37.12
N PHE A 589 14.96 8.75 36.94
CA PHE A 589 14.13 7.65 37.45
C PHE A 589 14.11 7.62 38.99
N LEU A 590 15.26 7.81 39.62
CA LEU A 590 15.36 7.90 41.09
C LEU A 590 14.56 9.10 41.65
N ASP A 591 14.72 10.28 41.07
CA ASP A 591 14.02 11.51 41.47
C ASP A 591 12.49 11.37 41.28
N LYS A 592 12.05 10.58 40.30
CA LYS A 592 10.64 10.25 40.04
C LYS A 592 10.13 9.05 40.81
N ASN A 593 10.97 8.42 41.62
CA ASN A 593 10.62 7.22 42.39
C ASN A 593 10.18 6.03 41.51
N THR A 594 10.70 5.95 40.28
CA THR A 594 10.38 4.92 39.28
C THR A 594 11.51 3.89 39.18
N PRO A 595 11.22 2.56 39.19
CA PRO A 595 12.25 1.54 38.99
C PRO A 595 12.89 1.59 37.60
N LEU A 596 14.16 1.22 37.51
CA LEU A 596 14.93 1.14 36.28
C LEU A 596 15.87 -0.06 36.30
N THR A 597 15.88 -0.85 35.22
CA THR A 597 16.89 -1.88 34.98
C THR A 597 18.03 -1.31 34.13
N VAL A 598 19.27 -1.47 34.58
CA VAL A 598 20.46 -0.92 33.92
C VAL A 598 21.23 -2.04 33.23
N GLY A 599 21.24 -2.06 31.89
CA GLY A 599 21.96 -3.02 31.06
C GLY A 599 23.43 -2.68 30.94
N ILE A 600 24.29 -3.44 31.62
CA ILE A 600 25.72 -3.16 31.72
C ILE A 600 26.51 -3.93 30.65
N LEU A 601 27.36 -3.19 29.92
CA LEU A 601 28.40 -3.75 29.07
C LEU A 601 29.64 -4.04 29.93
N ALA A 602 29.78 -5.29 30.39
CA ALA A 602 30.65 -5.61 31.53
C ALA A 602 32.16 -5.35 31.29
N ASN A 603 32.67 -5.55 30.08
CA ASN A 603 34.07 -5.28 29.75
C ASN A 603 34.40 -3.79 29.60
N ALA A 604 33.38 -2.93 29.72
CA ALA A 604 33.47 -1.51 29.46
C ALA A 604 32.89 -0.70 30.63
N PHE A 605 32.77 -1.33 31.80
CA PHE A 605 32.22 -0.80 33.04
C PHE A 605 33.10 -1.21 34.24
N GLY A 606 33.36 -0.30 35.18
CA GLY A 606 34.18 -0.51 36.37
C GLY A 606 35.54 0.18 36.40
N ASN A 607 35.91 0.97 35.38
CA ASN A 607 37.15 1.76 35.29
C ASN A 607 36.98 3.23 35.74
N ASP A 608 35.85 3.87 35.45
CA ASP A 608 35.49 5.18 36.01
C ASP A 608 34.63 4.99 37.26
N GLN A 609 35.23 5.38 38.37
CA GLN A 609 34.63 5.26 39.69
C GLN A 609 33.38 6.13 39.86
N LYS A 610 33.19 7.19 39.05
CA LYS A 610 32.04 8.10 39.15
C LYS A 610 30.73 7.39 38.83
N LEU A 611 30.61 6.80 37.64
CA LEU A 611 29.41 6.07 37.24
C LEU A 611 29.29 4.76 38.02
N THR A 612 30.41 4.04 38.20
CA THR A 612 30.44 2.76 38.91
C THR A 612 29.95 2.91 40.36
N ASN A 613 30.46 3.88 41.12
CA ASN A 613 29.98 4.12 42.49
C ASN A 613 28.53 4.58 42.49
N PHE A 614 28.15 5.46 41.56
CA PHE A 614 26.77 5.95 41.47
C PHE A 614 25.78 4.80 41.27
N VAL A 615 26.05 3.88 40.35
CA VAL A 615 25.20 2.69 40.17
C VAL A 615 25.23 1.80 41.41
N LYS A 616 26.43 1.54 41.98
CA LYS A 616 26.60 0.67 43.16
C LYS A 616 25.82 1.17 44.38
N GLU A 617 25.93 2.44 44.72
CA GLU A 617 25.25 3.07 45.86
C GLU A 617 23.72 2.97 45.69
N ASN A 618 23.22 3.19 44.47
CA ASN A 618 21.78 3.31 44.22
C ASN A 618 21.04 1.97 44.02
N ILE A 619 21.75 0.84 43.90
CA ILE A 619 21.17 -0.51 43.94
C ILE A 619 20.59 -0.80 45.34
N ILE A 620 21.31 -0.43 46.40
CA ILE A 620 20.94 -0.73 47.79
C ILE A 620 20.13 0.40 48.43
N GLU A 621 20.55 1.66 48.25
CA GLU A 621 20.01 2.81 49.01
C GLU A 621 18.54 3.15 48.68
N ASN A 622 18.05 2.80 47.49
CA ASN A 622 16.71 3.20 47.03
C ASN A 622 15.64 2.11 47.15
N GLY A 623 15.89 1.07 47.94
CA GLY A 623 14.94 -0.03 48.14
C GLY A 623 14.79 -0.93 46.92
N GLY A 624 15.89 -1.16 46.16
CA GLY A 624 15.90 -2.04 44.99
C GLY A 624 15.28 -1.43 43.73
N LYS A 625 15.18 -0.10 43.63
CA LYS A 625 14.67 0.57 42.42
C LYS A 625 15.64 0.56 41.24
N ILE A 626 16.94 0.38 41.49
CA ILE A 626 17.91 0.13 40.44
C ILE A 626 18.27 -1.34 40.49
N GLU A 627 17.97 -2.04 39.40
CA GLU A 627 18.42 -3.40 39.16
C GLU A 627 19.41 -3.40 38.00
N VAL A 628 20.32 -4.37 37.95
CA VAL A 628 21.30 -4.48 36.87
C VAL A 628 21.04 -5.71 36.03
N ALA A 629 21.16 -5.53 34.72
CA ALA A 629 21.15 -6.57 33.72
C ALA A 629 22.55 -6.71 33.11
N THR A 630 22.89 -7.92 32.66
CA THR A 630 24.12 -8.17 31.91
C THR A 630 23.83 -8.14 30.42
N LYS A 631 24.73 -7.51 29.64
CA LYS A 631 24.75 -7.61 28.17
C LYS A 631 25.76 -8.61 27.62
N GLY A 632 26.53 -9.25 28.49
CA GLY A 632 27.71 -10.00 28.10
C GLY A 632 28.99 -9.14 28.03
N ILE A 633 29.98 -9.65 27.30
CA ILE A 633 31.26 -9.03 26.98
C ILE A 633 31.22 -8.60 25.52
N GLY A 634 31.37 -7.29 25.28
CA GLY A 634 31.21 -6.69 23.94
C GLY A 634 29.76 -6.68 23.44
N LEU A 635 29.58 -6.24 22.19
CA LEU A 635 28.28 -6.11 21.54
C LEU A 635 28.04 -7.19 20.48
N THR A 636 28.87 -8.24 20.45
CA THR A 636 28.68 -9.34 19.50
C THR A 636 27.42 -10.12 19.86
N PRO A 637 26.46 -10.29 18.94
CA PRO A 637 25.27 -11.10 19.16
C PRO A 637 25.63 -12.52 19.59
N PHE A 638 24.93 -13.05 20.60
CA PHE A 638 25.19 -14.40 21.09
C PHE A 638 24.93 -15.46 20.01
N THR A 639 24.05 -15.17 19.05
CA THR A 639 23.79 -16.02 17.87
C THR A 639 25.01 -16.23 16.98
N ASN A 640 26.02 -15.36 17.07
CA ASN A 640 27.26 -15.46 16.30
C ASN A 640 28.34 -16.30 17.01
N LEU A 641 28.07 -16.72 18.25
CA LEU A 641 28.96 -17.51 19.10
C LEU A 641 28.40 -18.92 19.26
N ASN A 642 29.27 -19.93 19.36
CA ASN A 642 28.83 -21.28 19.72
C ASN A 642 28.45 -21.35 21.22
N LYS A 643 27.71 -22.39 21.63
CA LYS A 643 27.24 -22.55 23.02
C LYS A 643 28.33 -22.33 24.09
N ASN A 644 29.54 -22.85 23.88
CA ASN A 644 30.63 -22.71 24.86
C ASN A 644 31.13 -21.27 24.94
N GLU A 645 31.28 -20.61 23.80
CA GLU A 645 31.67 -19.20 23.72
C GLU A 645 30.61 -18.29 24.35
N GLN A 646 29.32 -18.55 24.10
CA GLN A 646 28.23 -17.83 24.75
C GLN A 646 28.27 -18.00 26.28
N ASN A 647 28.46 -19.24 26.77
CA ASN A 647 28.53 -19.52 28.21
C ASN A 647 29.73 -18.83 28.88
N GLN A 648 30.89 -18.86 28.21
CA GLN A 648 32.09 -18.19 28.70
C GLN A 648 31.88 -16.67 28.76
N ASN A 649 31.33 -16.07 27.69
CA ASN A 649 31.02 -14.64 27.61
C ASN A 649 30.06 -14.21 28.73
N LEU A 650 28.97 -14.95 28.93
CA LEU A 650 27.99 -14.67 29.99
C LEU A 650 28.61 -14.78 31.39
N LYS A 651 29.38 -15.85 31.67
CA LYS A 651 30.03 -16.06 32.97
C LYS A 651 31.01 -14.95 33.29
N GLU A 652 31.88 -14.60 32.34
CA GLU A 652 32.84 -13.52 32.50
C GLU A 652 32.13 -12.19 32.77
N SER A 653 31.06 -11.89 32.04
CA SER A 653 30.24 -10.70 32.26
C SER A 653 29.61 -10.67 33.65
N LEU A 654 29.03 -11.78 34.10
CA LEU A 654 28.42 -11.89 35.43
C LEU A 654 29.46 -11.74 36.55
N ASP A 655 30.64 -12.34 36.39
CA ASP A 655 31.72 -12.27 37.38
C ASP A 655 32.29 -10.85 37.49
N LEU A 656 32.45 -10.14 36.36
CA LEU A 656 32.85 -8.73 36.36
C LEU A 656 31.80 -7.82 37.02
N ILE A 657 30.52 -8.00 36.69
CA ILE A 657 29.44 -7.22 37.31
C ILE A 657 29.40 -7.46 38.82
N GLU A 658 29.52 -8.72 39.26
CA GLU A 658 29.53 -9.07 40.69
C GLU A 658 30.76 -8.49 41.41
N GLU A 659 31.94 -8.53 40.80
CA GLU A 659 33.16 -7.93 41.35
C GLU A 659 33.02 -6.40 41.54
N LYS A 660 32.40 -5.70 40.58
CA LYS A 660 32.31 -4.24 40.64
C LYS A 660 31.16 -3.75 41.53
N LEU A 661 30.00 -4.41 41.46
CA LEU A 661 28.75 -3.92 42.05
C LEU A 661 28.28 -4.69 43.28
N ASP A 662 29.01 -5.74 43.71
CA ASP A 662 28.60 -6.63 44.80
C ASP A 662 27.20 -7.24 44.59
N THR A 663 26.79 -7.40 43.33
CA THR A 663 25.52 -8.03 42.95
C THR A 663 25.68 -8.86 41.68
N ARG A 664 25.03 -10.03 41.65
CA ARG A 664 25.02 -10.89 40.46
C ARG A 664 23.70 -10.71 39.72
N SER A 665 23.77 -10.26 38.47
CA SER A 665 22.60 -10.06 37.62
C SER A 665 21.81 -11.36 37.43
N LYS A 666 20.47 -11.24 37.42
CA LYS A 666 19.54 -12.30 37.04
C LYS A 666 18.79 -12.01 35.74
N ILE A 667 19.16 -10.92 35.09
CA ILE A 667 18.55 -10.39 33.87
C ILE A 667 19.59 -10.33 32.77
N PHE A 668 19.27 -10.89 31.62
CA PHE A 668 20.10 -10.81 30.43
C PHE A 668 19.43 -9.93 29.38
N ILE A 669 20.18 -8.98 28.83
CA ILE A 669 19.78 -8.19 27.66
C ILE A 669 20.73 -8.57 26.52
N PRO A 670 20.31 -9.43 25.58
CA PRO A 670 21.19 -9.89 24.51
C PRO A 670 21.62 -8.72 23.61
N PRO A 671 22.90 -8.64 23.20
CA PRO A 671 23.33 -7.73 22.15
C PRO A 671 22.49 -7.91 20.89
N ASP A 672 22.12 -6.80 20.25
CA ASP A 672 21.17 -6.72 19.13
C ASP A 672 19.80 -7.37 19.39
N ASN A 673 19.43 -7.63 20.64
CA ASN A 673 18.26 -8.42 21.04
C ASN A 673 18.27 -9.87 20.51
N LYS A 674 19.42 -10.37 20.04
CA LYS A 674 19.55 -11.69 19.37
C LYS A 674 20.06 -12.78 20.31
N PHE A 675 19.33 -13.89 20.36
CA PHE A 675 19.67 -15.09 21.12
C PHE A 675 19.12 -16.33 20.40
N ASN A 676 19.58 -17.52 20.79
CA ASN A 676 19.12 -18.79 20.23
C ASN A 676 18.87 -19.85 21.33
N SER A 677 18.61 -21.10 20.95
CA SER A 677 18.40 -22.20 21.91
C SER A 677 19.60 -22.42 22.83
N ASP A 678 20.82 -22.29 22.29
CA ASP A 678 22.03 -22.42 23.08
C ASP A 678 22.09 -21.34 24.16
N THR A 679 21.66 -20.11 23.83
CA THR A 679 21.53 -19.01 24.79
C THR A 679 20.59 -19.38 25.92
N TYR A 680 19.40 -19.93 25.65
CA TYR A 680 18.46 -20.34 26.70
C TYR A 680 19.05 -21.36 27.68
N GLU A 681 19.71 -22.38 27.16
CA GLU A 681 20.31 -23.42 27.99
C GLU A 681 21.37 -22.82 28.92
N ILE A 682 22.23 -21.93 28.42
CA ILE A 682 23.26 -21.30 29.24
C ILE A 682 22.68 -20.29 30.24
N LEU A 683 21.57 -19.63 29.93
CA LEU A 683 20.88 -18.73 30.87
C LEU A 683 20.36 -19.53 32.07
N GLU A 684 19.76 -20.71 31.83
CA GLU A 684 19.31 -21.61 32.88
C GLU A 684 20.50 -22.14 33.71
N GLU A 685 21.57 -22.60 33.05
CA GLU A 685 22.81 -23.08 33.69
C GLU A 685 23.43 -22.01 34.62
N ASN A 686 23.31 -20.73 34.25
CA ASN A 686 23.86 -19.59 35.01
C ASN A 686 22.83 -18.91 35.92
N LYS A 687 21.64 -19.50 36.11
CA LYS A 687 20.56 -18.99 36.98
C LYS A 687 20.06 -17.59 36.59
N ILE A 688 20.15 -17.24 35.32
CA ILE A 688 19.40 -16.11 34.76
C ILE A 688 17.93 -16.50 34.72
N THR A 689 17.07 -15.57 35.13
CA THR A 689 15.63 -15.82 35.26
C THR A 689 14.82 -14.92 34.34
N HIS A 690 15.40 -13.84 33.83
CA HIS A 690 14.74 -12.89 32.96
C HIS A 690 15.62 -12.65 31.73
N ILE A 691 15.02 -12.69 30.56
CA ILE A 691 15.61 -12.15 29.35
C ILE A 691 14.76 -10.95 28.93
N SER A 692 15.41 -9.81 28.71
CA SER A 692 14.74 -8.63 28.20
C SER A 692 15.22 -8.32 26.80
N THR A 693 14.31 -8.26 25.84
CA THR A 693 14.61 -8.09 24.40
C THR A 693 13.77 -6.95 23.83
N SER A 694 13.66 -6.86 22.51
CA SER A 694 12.76 -5.97 21.78
C SER A 694 11.92 -6.83 20.84
N LEU A 695 10.65 -6.48 20.63
CA LEU A 695 9.81 -7.09 19.58
C LEU A 695 10.38 -6.94 18.16
N ILE A 696 11.23 -5.93 17.92
CA ILE A 696 11.73 -5.56 16.58
C ILE A 696 12.86 -6.49 16.09
N ALA A 697 13.74 -6.93 16.99
CA ALA A 697 14.93 -7.73 16.66
C ALA A 697 15.11 -8.99 17.52
N GLY A 698 14.18 -9.21 18.46
CA GLY A 698 14.20 -10.30 19.42
C GLY A 698 13.05 -11.29 19.19
N GLU A 699 12.11 -11.33 20.12
CA GLU A 699 11.15 -12.43 20.24
C GLU A 699 9.73 -11.95 19.97
N THR A 700 8.91 -12.77 19.30
CA THR A 700 7.51 -12.45 18.99
C THR A 700 6.55 -13.12 19.99
N PRO A 701 5.39 -12.51 20.29
CA PRO A 701 4.43 -13.06 21.24
C PRO A 701 3.93 -14.45 20.81
N PRO A 702 3.48 -15.29 21.77
CA PRO A 702 3.16 -14.97 23.16
C PRO A 702 4.33 -15.11 24.15
N PHE A 703 4.34 -14.24 25.18
CA PHE A 703 5.25 -14.31 26.32
C PHE A 703 4.54 -14.98 27.49
N GLU A 704 4.74 -16.29 27.63
CA GLU A 704 4.12 -17.08 28.69
C GLU A 704 4.62 -16.62 30.07
N PHE A 705 3.71 -16.16 30.94
CA PHE A 705 4.02 -15.78 32.32
C PHE A 705 3.94 -16.93 33.32
N GLN A 706 3.29 -18.04 32.95
CA GLN A 706 3.09 -19.17 33.86
C GLN A 706 4.07 -20.32 33.56
N ASN A 707 4.64 -20.90 34.62
CA ASN A 707 5.50 -22.09 34.61
C ASN A 707 6.81 -22.00 33.78
N GLN A 708 7.30 -20.79 33.48
CA GLN A 708 8.57 -20.60 32.79
C GLN A 708 9.75 -20.60 33.76
N LYS A 709 10.88 -21.19 33.35
CA LYS A 709 12.15 -21.10 34.06
C LYS A 709 12.88 -19.78 33.79
N ILE A 710 12.68 -19.23 32.59
CA ILE A 710 13.20 -17.93 32.15
C ILE A 710 12.00 -17.13 31.64
N TYR A 711 11.69 -16.02 32.30
CA TYR A 711 10.65 -15.10 31.90
C TYR A 711 11.18 -14.17 30.80
N ARG A 712 10.33 -13.90 29.82
CA ARG A 712 10.71 -13.21 28.58
C ARG A 712 9.96 -11.88 28.52
N PHE A 713 10.70 -10.78 28.49
CA PHE A 713 10.21 -9.41 28.54
C PHE A 713 10.72 -8.63 27.32
N PRO A 714 9.99 -8.65 26.20
CA PRO A 714 10.40 -8.01 24.97
C PRO A 714 10.09 -6.51 24.93
#